data_AF-A0A560VQF5-F1
#
_entry.id   AF-A0A560VQF5-F1
#
_cell.length_a   1.000
_cell.length_b   1.000
_cell.length_c   1.000
_cell.angle_alpha   90.00
_cell.angle_beta   90.00
_cell.angle_gamma   90.00
#
_symmetry.space_group_name_H-M   'P 1'
#
loop_
_entity.id
_entity.type
_entity.pdbx_description
1 polymer ?
#
loop_
_entity_poly.entity_id
_entity_poly.type
_entity_poly.pdbx_seq_one_letter_code
_entity_poly.pdbx_strand_id
1 'polypeptide(L)'
;MNLTDLTQALQGGLIQQDRLIKADIPSLPANTMVPCRVLTDAKLGRDFSVTLDMISTASDVELKAVIAQPMTLWIQQADKSYLPTNGYIHTARRLGADGSFTAYQLVFASWMHFLRFRSDMRYWQNQSIDAIITDVFNQHPQAQGHFQFALSKPLPSRSYCRQSESDWNFVHRLMEEEGLFGFWRQSKDGKSHTLVVTDDVHSLDDISINPIEFYRSGAGSEVDAFTQWMGSRTLQSSMHTTRTFDYKAPSSSANPKGTTLPTMAGQGNLPEQAEIYEYTGAYTYGRQDRGEYLSKIRLEEWESRAKRFFAAGGVRSIDAGLRFELNGHPEHDRDPTAQREFAAIKVRRYVENNLPLSKQEAHFPHSLQMALRHAKSGYAGIAINHDDGSAGFYLAEVEAQRITVPYRSPFEHKKPEMHLETAIVVGPSGEEVYTDELNRVKVRFIWDRLNDGDERASCWVRVAQSDTGGGYGGVHMPRVGEEVIVGYVGGDCDRPIVLHRIYNGAVKPQWHSNGILSGHRSKEYGGNGYNQMVMDDATGQNRVQLMSSSANSLLHLGYLIDQSGNSRGAYLGNGFDLRTDDYGAVRASRGLYITTHPKSPNSQPLDVRETQQQLVNAESIVESLSQISEQHQAESLQGAQDTMRALTNATQNSVNGAMGGGGNTAGGGTGNANVFQQPVMVFGSPAAIGLSSQQSIHSAATEHINLVSGQSTHIAAGKSLIASIGEKLSLFVQNAGMKLFSAKGKIEIQAHADNIEMTAQKAVKVLSATQNIEVAGKQEILITSGGAYIRLKDGNIEIHAPGKIDIKGAQHIFNGPAQQSYPLPALPIPSDMKRFSNRLDMSGLDAIAASDGTTHAWANAPYYVATASGTIIASGTTDAFGNGERFFTREQEPVDIWMEKDEWLATEEIQSPTPSPQSTTPDCSYLDGTKGRIDAPADFYSKKNTVTLSKGSDTKFTFPGGRQQDATLYNAKVNDHPVDIYVPKSSAPTGTAVPDQQAIAKALESAPPQQLEQLSKVSINPGPNPQDAVWQKIYNKPDFYSAATASVAQGVAFYPWKDWTSIPQQYIDSTMIHETGHLWSETLWKDPALKKGYLDAIKKDGQVPSAYAGSNPNEDFAESANMYWSSKGTPCEQEGRKRYPARYEYFDQIAD
;
A
#
# COMPACT_ATOMS: atom_id res chain seq x y z
N MET A 1 -27.12 -88.65 54.09
CA MET A 1 -26.08 -88.92 53.07
C MET A 1 -24.75 -88.96 53.80
N ASN A 2 -24.01 -90.07 53.79
CA ASN A 2 -22.76 -90.20 54.53
C ASN A 2 -21.62 -89.48 53.78
N LEU A 3 -20.56 -89.05 54.48
CA LEU A 3 -19.47 -88.24 53.87
C LEU A 3 -18.86 -88.95 52.64
N THR A 4 -18.80 -90.28 52.65
CA THR A 4 -18.28 -91.12 51.57
C THR A 4 -19.17 -91.12 50.32
N ASP A 5 -20.49 -91.03 50.46
CA ASP A 5 -21.44 -90.95 49.33
C ASP A 5 -21.39 -89.56 48.67
N LEU A 6 -21.23 -88.51 49.49
CA LEU A 6 -21.01 -87.15 49.01
C LEU A 6 -19.65 -87.05 48.30
N THR A 7 -18.62 -87.70 48.83
CA THR A 7 -17.28 -87.74 48.22
C THR A 7 -17.26 -88.56 46.92
N GLN A 8 -18.03 -89.64 46.81
CA GLN A 8 -18.20 -90.39 45.55
C GLN A 8 -19.04 -89.63 44.50
N ALA A 9 -20.09 -88.91 44.92
CA ALA A 9 -20.85 -88.03 44.03
C ALA A 9 -20.01 -86.82 43.55
N LEU A 10 -19.08 -86.34 44.38
CA LEU A 10 -18.14 -85.26 44.05
C LEU A 10 -16.91 -85.75 43.24
N GLN A 11 -16.45 -86.99 43.44
CA GLN A 11 -15.42 -87.64 42.64
C GLN A 11 -15.92 -88.11 41.26
N GLY A 12 -17.25 -88.31 41.11
CA GLY A 12 -17.93 -88.49 39.82
C GLY A 12 -17.96 -87.25 38.93
N GLY A 13 -17.39 -86.14 39.40
CA GLY A 13 -17.16 -84.92 38.63
C GLY A 13 -18.13 -83.81 39.01
N LEU A 14 -17.65 -82.58 39.06
CA LEU A 14 -18.44 -81.36 39.01
C LEU A 14 -19.19 -81.31 37.66
N ILE A 15 -20.19 -82.18 37.49
CA ILE A 15 -20.97 -82.32 36.26
C ILE A 15 -21.94 -81.14 36.21
N GLN A 16 -21.79 -80.33 35.16
CA GLN A 16 -22.61 -79.13 34.93
C GLN A 16 -23.96 -79.43 34.26
N GLN A 17 -24.33 -80.70 34.10
CA GLN A 17 -25.58 -81.13 33.49
C GLN A 17 -26.80 -80.75 34.35
N ASP A 18 -27.85 -80.24 33.71
CA ASP A 18 -29.13 -79.84 34.32
C ASP A 18 -29.03 -78.85 35.49
N ARG A 19 -27.87 -78.18 35.62
CA ARG A 19 -27.63 -77.12 36.61
C ARG A 19 -28.21 -75.80 36.15
N LEU A 20 -28.57 -74.95 37.12
CA LEU A 20 -29.12 -73.61 36.87
C LEU A 20 -28.16 -72.78 36.01
N ILE A 21 -26.87 -72.87 36.31
CA ILE A 21 -25.82 -72.28 35.48
C ILE A 21 -24.73 -73.28 35.16
N LYS A 22 -24.19 -73.16 33.95
CA LYS A 22 -22.98 -73.84 33.49
C LYS A 22 -22.10 -72.88 32.70
N ALA A 23 -20.83 -73.20 32.58
CA ALA A 23 -19.88 -72.41 31.81
C ALA A 23 -18.98 -73.27 30.93
N ASP A 24 -18.66 -72.73 29.74
CA ASP A 24 -17.72 -73.30 28.79
C ASP A 24 -16.54 -72.33 28.61
N ILE A 25 -15.31 -72.84 28.79
CA ILE A 25 -14.06 -72.10 28.55
C ILE A 25 -13.26 -72.92 27.54
N PRO A 26 -13.27 -72.58 26.24
CA PRO A 26 -12.65 -73.40 25.19
C PRO A 26 -11.15 -73.65 25.38
N SER A 27 -10.44 -72.80 26.13
CA SER A 27 -9.02 -72.99 26.43
C SER A 27 -8.74 -74.04 27.53
N LEU A 28 -9.78 -74.57 28.19
CA LEU A 28 -9.67 -75.59 29.24
C LEU A 28 -10.46 -76.86 28.88
N PRO A 29 -10.08 -78.04 29.40
CA PRO A 29 -10.92 -79.23 29.31
C PRO A 29 -12.31 -79.01 29.95
N ALA A 30 -13.34 -79.67 29.42
CA ALA A 30 -14.69 -79.57 29.94
C ALA A 30 -14.75 -79.90 31.46
N ASN A 31 -15.58 -79.16 32.20
CA ASN A 31 -15.78 -79.30 33.65
C ASN A 31 -14.53 -79.06 34.52
N THR A 32 -13.44 -78.49 33.97
CA THR A 32 -12.26 -78.09 34.77
C THR A 32 -12.63 -77.01 35.79
N MET A 33 -13.48 -76.06 35.42
CA MET A 33 -14.00 -75.01 36.29
C MET A 33 -15.53 -74.97 36.20
N VAL A 34 -16.20 -74.90 37.34
CA VAL A 34 -17.67 -74.89 37.43
C VAL A 34 -18.14 -73.61 38.13
N PRO A 35 -19.16 -72.91 37.57
CA PRO A 35 -19.64 -71.66 38.15
C PRO A 35 -20.51 -71.93 39.38
N CYS A 36 -20.19 -71.25 40.49
CA CYS A 36 -20.96 -71.29 41.73
C CYS A 36 -21.89 -70.09 41.86
N ARG A 37 -21.40 -68.89 41.53
CA ARG A 37 -22.14 -67.64 41.69
C ARG A 37 -21.89 -66.74 40.52
N VAL A 38 -22.92 -66.02 40.09
CA VAL A 38 -22.84 -65.09 38.97
C VAL A 38 -23.51 -63.78 39.33
N LEU A 39 -22.86 -62.70 38.91
CA LEU A 39 -23.42 -61.36 38.82
C LEU A 39 -23.27 -60.88 37.38
N THR A 40 -24.38 -60.68 36.67
CA THR A 40 -24.38 -60.02 35.35
C THR A 40 -24.85 -58.58 35.51
N ASP A 41 -24.23 -57.64 34.80
CA ASP A 41 -24.70 -56.26 34.65
C ASP A 41 -24.65 -55.91 33.15
N ALA A 42 -25.81 -55.60 32.57
CA ALA A 42 -25.95 -55.20 31.17
C ALA A 42 -26.82 -53.95 31.07
N LYS A 43 -26.44 -53.02 30.19
CA LYS A 43 -27.17 -51.77 29.96
C LYS A 43 -27.22 -51.47 28.46
N LEU A 44 -28.39 -51.06 27.98
CA LEU A 44 -28.59 -50.62 26.60
C LEU A 44 -27.63 -49.48 26.27
N GLY A 45 -27.01 -49.54 25.09
CA GLY A 45 -26.00 -48.57 24.67
C GLY A 45 -24.63 -48.74 25.32
N ARG A 46 -24.40 -49.77 26.14
CA ARG A 46 -23.14 -50.02 26.84
C ARG A 46 -22.70 -51.49 26.71
N ASP A 47 -21.45 -51.74 27.10
CA ASP A 47 -20.91 -53.08 27.23
C ASP A 47 -21.57 -53.83 28.42
N PHE A 48 -21.62 -55.16 28.34
CA PHE A 48 -22.05 -56.01 29.46
C PHE A 48 -20.84 -56.50 30.26
N SER A 49 -21.06 -56.83 31.53
CA SER A 49 -20.05 -57.48 32.37
C SER A 49 -20.67 -58.66 33.12
N VAL A 50 -19.92 -59.76 33.17
CA VAL A 50 -20.29 -60.97 33.91
C VAL A 50 -19.16 -61.32 34.86
N THR A 51 -19.45 -61.28 36.16
CA THR A 51 -18.54 -61.77 37.22
C THR A 51 -19.01 -63.15 37.67
N LEU A 52 -18.10 -64.12 37.72
CA LEU A 52 -18.37 -65.48 38.15
C LEU A 52 -17.40 -65.90 39.25
N ASP A 53 -17.92 -66.40 40.36
CA ASP A 53 -17.11 -67.24 41.25
C ASP A 53 -17.14 -68.67 40.72
N MET A 54 -15.97 -69.25 40.52
CA MET A 54 -15.77 -70.58 39.95
C MET A 54 -15.07 -71.48 40.96
N ILE A 55 -15.35 -72.78 40.93
CA ILE A 55 -14.61 -73.80 41.68
C ILE A 55 -13.95 -74.79 40.73
N SER A 56 -12.78 -75.29 41.13
CA SER A 56 -12.04 -76.32 40.41
C SER A 56 -11.48 -77.35 41.38
N THR A 57 -11.51 -78.62 40.98
CA THR A 57 -10.73 -79.70 41.63
C THR A 57 -9.25 -79.67 41.20
N ALA A 58 -8.93 -78.99 40.10
CA ALA A 58 -7.57 -78.78 39.64
C ALA A 58 -6.95 -77.57 40.38
N SER A 59 -5.82 -77.79 41.06
CA SER A 59 -5.13 -76.74 41.84
C SER A 59 -4.11 -75.93 41.03
N ASP A 60 -3.90 -76.31 39.77
CA ASP A 60 -2.84 -75.87 38.88
C ASP A 60 -3.33 -75.04 37.69
N VAL A 61 -4.61 -74.66 37.64
CA VAL A 61 -5.10 -73.79 36.56
C VAL A 61 -4.41 -72.43 36.61
N GLU A 62 -3.59 -72.15 35.60
CA GLU A 62 -2.85 -70.90 35.46
C GLU A 62 -3.74 -69.77 34.95
N LEU A 63 -3.75 -68.63 35.64
CA LEU A 63 -4.60 -67.47 35.26
C LEU A 63 -4.29 -66.92 33.86
N LYS A 64 -3.03 -67.02 33.42
CA LYS A 64 -2.59 -66.61 32.07
C LYS A 64 -3.18 -67.48 30.94
N ALA A 65 -3.62 -68.70 31.24
CA ALA A 65 -4.22 -69.60 30.26
C ALA A 65 -5.69 -69.24 29.95
N VAL A 66 -6.33 -68.42 30.80
CA VAL A 66 -7.73 -68.02 30.66
C VAL A 66 -7.91 -66.53 30.36
N ILE A 67 -6.96 -65.66 30.71
CA ILE A 67 -7.05 -64.23 30.41
C ILE A 67 -7.11 -63.99 28.89
N ALA A 68 -7.98 -63.07 28.47
CA ALA A 68 -8.31 -62.74 27.08
C ALA A 68 -8.88 -63.89 26.23
N GLN A 69 -9.15 -65.07 26.82
CA GLN A 69 -9.80 -66.19 26.13
C GLN A 69 -11.32 -66.04 26.15
N PRO A 70 -12.04 -66.60 25.15
CA PRO A 70 -13.49 -66.61 25.16
C PRO A 70 -14.04 -67.49 26.29
N MET A 71 -15.20 -67.14 26.81
CA MET A 71 -15.96 -67.92 27.78
C MET A 71 -17.46 -67.71 27.55
N THR A 72 -18.25 -68.73 27.83
CA THR A 72 -19.71 -68.66 27.72
C THR A 72 -20.34 -69.10 29.02
N LEU A 73 -21.19 -68.24 29.59
CA LEU A 73 -22.13 -68.57 30.65
C LEU A 73 -23.43 -69.07 30.02
N TRP A 74 -24.03 -70.11 30.56
CA TRP A 74 -25.35 -70.59 30.18
C TRP A 74 -26.29 -70.55 31.38
N ILE A 75 -27.47 -69.97 31.21
CA ILE A 75 -28.51 -69.91 32.25
C ILE A 75 -29.69 -70.77 31.82
N GLN A 76 -30.08 -71.73 32.66
CA GLN A 76 -31.20 -72.63 32.42
C GLN A 76 -32.53 -71.88 32.54
N GLN A 77 -33.42 -72.04 31.56
CA GLN A 77 -34.76 -71.46 31.50
C GLN A 77 -35.80 -72.37 32.17
N ALA A 78 -37.07 -71.93 32.25
CA ALA A 78 -38.14 -72.71 32.88
C ALA A 78 -38.46 -74.01 32.15
N ASP A 79 -38.29 -74.04 30.83
CA ASP A 79 -38.46 -75.22 29.98
C ASP A 79 -37.22 -76.14 29.93
N LYS A 80 -36.25 -75.92 30.83
CA LYS A 80 -34.95 -76.61 30.89
C LYS A 80 -34.00 -76.36 29.71
N SER A 81 -34.36 -75.49 28.75
CA SER A 81 -33.42 -74.99 27.74
C SER A 81 -32.38 -74.06 28.37
N TYR A 82 -31.33 -73.69 27.61
CA TYR A 82 -30.29 -72.76 28.08
C TYR A 82 -30.15 -71.56 27.16
N LEU A 83 -29.99 -70.38 27.75
CA LEU A 83 -29.61 -69.17 27.04
C LEU A 83 -28.12 -68.83 27.30
N PRO A 84 -27.33 -68.60 26.26
CA PRO A 84 -25.91 -68.27 26.39
C PRO A 84 -25.67 -66.78 26.63
N THR A 85 -24.55 -66.48 27.28
CA THR A 85 -23.88 -65.17 27.30
C THR A 85 -22.40 -65.42 27.05
N ASN A 86 -21.94 -65.12 25.85
CA ASN A 86 -20.56 -65.29 25.41
C ASN A 86 -19.77 -63.97 25.54
N GLY A 87 -18.49 -64.06 25.90
CA GLY A 87 -17.58 -62.92 25.94
C GLY A 87 -16.14 -63.33 26.14
N TYR A 88 -15.28 -62.37 26.50
CA TYR A 88 -13.84 -62.55 26.70
C TYR A 88 -13.44 -62.23 28.14
N ILE A 89 -12.69 -63.14 28.77
CA ILE A 89 -12.23 -62.98 30.15
C ILE A 89 -11.24 -61.82 30.21
N HIS A 90 -11.58 -60.74 30.91
CA HIS A 90 -10.70 -59.58 31.10
C HIS A 90 -10.16 -59.48 32.54
N THR A 91 -10.64 -60.33 33.46
CA THR A 91 -10.05 -60.47 34.79
C THR A 91 -10.12 -61.93 35.23
N ALA A 92 -9.01 -62.46 35.73
CA ALA A 92 -8.94 -63.79 36.33
C ALA A 92 -8.24 -63.69 37.68
N ARG A 93 -8.86 -64.21 38.74
CA ARG A 93 -8.34 -64.22 40.11
C ARG A 93 -8.38 -65.64 40.65
N ARG A 94 -7.34 -66.05 41.37
CA ARG A 94 -7.38 -67.21 42.27
C ARG A 94 -7.68 -66.70 43.68
N LEU A 95 -8.82 -67.08 44.25
CA LEU A 95 -9.32 -66.54 45.51
C LEU A 95 -8.72 -67.26 46.73
N GLY A 96 -8.58 -68.58 46.64
CA GLY A 96 -8.06 -69.42 47.71
C GLY A 96 -8.42 -70.89 47.51
N ALA A 97 -8.02 -71.75 48.45
CA ALA A 97 -8.36 -73.18 48.44
C ALA A 97 -8.73 -73.63 49.86
N ASP A 98 -9.67 -74.58 49.97
CA ASP A 98 -10.18 -75.10 51.26
C ASP A 98 -9.77 -76.56 51.52
N GLY A 99 -8.88 -77.10 50.70
CA GLY A 99 -8.37 -78.48 50.76
C GLY A 99 -9.12 -79.47 49.87
N SER A 100 -10.36 -79.17 49.46
CA SER A 100 -11.12 -80.00 48.52
C SER A 100 -11.26 -79.32 47.14
N PHE A 101 -11.34 -78.00 47.10
CA PHE A 101 -11.46 -77.22 45.88
C PHE A 101 -10.58 -75.96 45.93
N THR A 102 -10.25 -75.45 44.75
CA THR A 102 -9.68 -74.10 44.58
C THR A 102 -10.76 -73.17 44.01
N ALA A 103 -10.99 -72.05 44.69
CA ALA A 103 -11.90 -71.01 44.28
C ALA A 103 -11.20 -69.98 43.38
N TYR A 104 -11.88 -69.59 42.31
CA TYR A 104 -11.45 -68.59 41.34
C TYR A 104 -12.56 -67.55 41.13
N GLN A 105 -12.19 -66.39 40.62
CA GLN A 105 -13.15 -65.44 40.07
C GLN A 105 -12.74 -65.05 38.66
N LEU A 106 -13.66 -65.21 37.72
CA LEU A 106 -13.50 -64.77 36.34
C LEU A 106 -14.45 -63.61 36.08
N VAL A 107 -13.99 -62.59 35.37
CA VAL A 107 -14.83 -61.52 34.86
C VAL A 107 -14.65 -61.46 33.36
N PHE A 108 -15.75 -61.55 32.61
CA PHE A 108 -15.75 -61.43 31.17
C PHE A 108 -16.74 -60.36 30.69
N ALA A 109 -16.47 -59.82 29.51
CA ALA A 109 -17.25 -58.77 28.85
C ALA A 109 -17.27 -59.02 27.33
N SER A 110 -17.93 -58.16 26.55
CA SER A 110 -17.91 -58.31 25.09
C SER A 110 -16.52 -58.00 24.49
N TRP A 111 -16.39 -58.20 23.18
CA TRP A 111 -15.22 -57.73 22.44
C TRP A 111 -15.01 -56.21 22.54
N MET A 112 -16.03 -55.40 22.85
CA MET A 112 -15.87 -53.94 23.02
C MET A 112 -14.91 -53.60 24.16
N HIS A 113 -14.70 -54.50 25.13
CA HIS A 113 -13.74 -54.29 26.19
C HIS A 113 -12.31 -54.03 25.68
N PHE A 114 -11.94 -54.62 24.54
CA PHE A 114 -10.62 -54.44 23.92
C PHE A 114 -10.37 -53.00 23.43
N LEU A 115 -11.41 -52.26 23.07
CA LEU A 115 -11.31 -50.88 22.57
C LEU A 115 -10.76 -49.92 23.64
N ARG A 116 -10.79 -50.30 24.92
CA ARG A 116 -10.21 -49.50 26.01
C ARG A 116 -8.68 -49.47 25.99
N PHE A 117 -8.06 -50.46 25.34
CA PHE A 117 -6.61 -50.66 25.36
C PHE A 117 -5.91 -50.22 24.07
N ARG A 118 -6.68 -49.69 23.10
CA ARG A 118 -6.15 -49.06 21.89
C ARG A 118 -6.54 -47.58 21.87
N SER A 119 -5.55 -46.72 21.64
CA SER A 119 -5.70 -45.29 21.46
C SER A 119 -4.91 -44.88 20.22
N ASP A 120 -5.46 -43.97 19.42
CA ASP A 120 -4.87 -43.59 18.14
C ASP A 120 -5.12 -42.10 17.84
N MET A 121 -4.31 -41.57 16.93
CA MET A 121 -4.51 -40.24 16.35
C MET A 121 -4.76 -40.41 14.85
N ARG A 122 -6.03 -40.27 14.47
CA ARG A 122 -6.52 -40.52 13.10
C ARG A 122 -7.60 -39.51 12.75
N TYR A 123 -7.87 -39.36 11.47
CA TYR A 123 -9.02 -38.62 11.01
C TYR A 123 -9.59 -39.24 9.75
N TRP A 124 -10.88 -38.99 9.54
CA TRP A 124 -11.65 -39.41 8.38
C TRP A 124 -12.21 -38.17 7.69
N GLN A 125 -12.24 -38.23 6.36
CA GLN A 125 -12.75 -37.16 5.52
C GLN A 125 -13.87 -37.70 4.64
N ASN A 126 -14.98 -36.96 4.59
CA ASN A 126 -16.16 -37.29 3.80
C ASN A 126 -16.70 -38.71 4.06
N GLN A 127 -16.70 -39.16 5.32
CA GLN A 127 -17.25 -40.46 5.72
C GLN A 127 -18.41 -40.29 6.71
N SER A 128 -19.38 -41.21 6.64
CA SER A 128 -20.47 -41.30 7.62
C SER A 128 -20.00 -41.96 8.92
N ILE A 129 -20.71 -41.72 10.01
CA ILE A 129 -20.30 -42.21 11.34
C ILE A 129 -20.30 -43.73 11.44
N ASP A 130 -21.25 -44.42 10.81
CA ASP A 130 -21.29 -45.88 10.72
C ASP A 130 -20.08 -46.44 9.98
N ALA A 131 -19.62 -45.78 8.90
CA ALA A 131 -18.40 -46.16 8.19
C ALA A 131 -17.14 -45.95 9.05
N ILE A 132 -17.08 -44.84 9.81
CA ILE A 132 -15.96 -44.55 10.72
C ILE A 132 -15.92 -45.58 11.86
N ILE A 133 -17.05 -45.86 12.51
CA ILE A 133 -17.14 -46.87 13.58
C ILE A 133 -16.78 -48.26 13.03
N THR A 134 -17.22 -48.59 11.81
CA THR A 134 -16.86 -49.85 11.13
C THR A 134 -15.35 -49.96 10.93
N ASP A 135 -14.68 -48.90 10.47
CA ASP A 135 -13.22 -48.88 10.31
C ASP A 135 -12.49 -49.09 11.64
N VAL A 136 -12.97 -48.44 12.72
CA VAL A 136 -12.41 -48.60 14.07
C VAL A 136 -12.61 -50.02 14.60
N PHE A 137 -13.82 -50.56 14.51
CA PHE A 137 -14.11 -51.93 14.93
C PHE A 137 -13.28 -52.95 14.16
N ASN A 138 -13.09 -52.76 12.85
CA ASN A 138 -12.27 -53.67 12.04
C ASN A 138 -10.78 -53.65 12.39
N GLN A 139 -10.30 -52.71 13.21
CA GLN A 139 -8.94 -52.78 13.79
C GLN A 139 -8.82 -53.84 14.89
N HIS A 140 -9.93 -54.37 15.39
CA HIS A 140 -9.98 -55.37 16.48
C HIS A 140 -10.43 -56.73 15.90
N PRO A 141 -9.56 -57.76 15.86
CA PRO A 141 -9.91 -59.07 15.32
C PRO A 141 -11.15 -59.70 15.96
N GLN A 142 -11.37 -59.47 17.25
CA GLN A 142 -12.51 -59.99 18.01
C GLN A 142 -13.86 -59.35 17.60
N ALA A 143 -13.82 -58.19 16.95
CA ALA A 143 -15.00 -57.47 16.50
C ALA A 143 -15.37 -57.77 15.03
N GLN A 144 -14.39 -58.18 14.21
CA GLN A 144 -14.60 -58.41 12.78
C GLN A 144 -15.72 -59.43 12.54
N GLY A 145 -16.77 -59.01 11.82
CA GLY A 145 -17.96 -59.85 11.57
C GLY A 145 -18.94 -59.99 12.74
N HIS A 146 -18.69 -59.31 13.86
CA HIS A 146 -19.47 -59.40 15.11
C HIS A 146 -20.15 -58.08 15.50
N PHE A 147 -20.44 -57.23 14.51
CA PHE A 147 -21.30 -56.06 14.66
C PHE A 147 -22.15 -55.82 13.41
N GLN A 148 -23.26 -55.12 13.56
CA GLN A 148 -24.11 -54.68 12.46
C GLN A 148 -24.85 -53.38 12.81
N PHE A 149 -25.27 -52.65 11.78
CA PHE A 149 -26.06 -51.43 11.91
C PHE A 149 -27.50 -51.68 11.45
N ALA A 150 -28.47 -51.34 12.29
CA ALA A 150 -29.91 -51.43 12.02
C ALA A 150 -30.53 -50.03 12.14
N LEU A 151 -30.15 -49.14 11.23
CA LEU A 151 -30.48 -47.71 11.30
C LEU A 151 -31.80 -47.41 10.59
N SER A 152 -32.64 -46.58 11.20
CA SER A 152 -33.91 -46.12 10.63
C SER A 152 -33.70 -45.26 9.38
N LYS A 153 -32.56 -44.54 9.31
CA LYS A 153 -32.15 -43.70 8.19
C LYS A 153 -30.63 -43.73 7.98
N PRO A 154 -30.14 -43.51 6.75
CA PRO A 154 -28.71 -43.33 6.50
C PRO A 154 -28.13 -42.13 7.25
N LEU A 155 -26.90 -42.27 7.78
CA LEU A 155 -26.20 -41.18 8.48
C LEU A 155 -25.53 -40.22 7.49
N PRO A 156 -25.50 -38.91 7.79
CA PRO A 156 -24.83 -37.95 6.92
C PRO A 156 -23.31 -38.14 6.95
N SER A 157 -22.68 -37.88 5.80
CA SER A 157 -21.22 -37.83 5.71
C SER A 157 -20.67 -36.60 6.44
N ARG A 158 -19.62 -36.80 7.25
CA ARG A 158 -18.87 -35.71 7.91
C ARG A 158 -17.68 -35.34 7.04
N SER A 159 -17.51 -34.05 6.78
CA SER A 159 -16.38 -33.54 6.00
C SER A 159 -15.03 -33.81 6.67
N TYR A 160 -14.98 -33.76 7.99
CA TYR A 160 -13.80 -34.05 8.80
C TYR A 160 -14.22 -34.54 10.18
N CYS A 161 -13.62 -35.65 10.64
CA CYS A 161 -13.79 -36.18 11.98
C CYS A 161 -12.44 -36.73 12.48
N ARG A 162 -11.99 -36.31 13.66
CA ARG A 162 -10.71 -36.68 14.26
C ARG A 162 -10.91 -37.51 15.51
N GLN A 163 -10.02 -38.49 15.70
CA GLN A 163 -9.78 -39.24 16.93
C GLN A 163 -8.42 -38.81 17.51
N SER A 164 -8.39 -38.54 18.81
CA SER A 164 -7.17 -38.34 19.62
C SER A 164 -7.35 -38.96 21.01
N GLU A 165 -7.95 -40.14 21.06
CA GLU A 165 -8.53 -40.75 22.26
C GLU A 165 -8.63 -42.27 22.09
N SER A 166 -9.00 -43.02 23.13
CA SER A 166 -9.21 -44.46 23.01
C SER A 166 -10.34 -44.79 22.03
N ASP A 167 -10.23 -45.93 21.36
CA ASP A 167 -11.29 -46.41 20.45
C ASP A 167 -12.64 -46.51 21.19
N TRP A 168 -12.60 -46.85 22.48
CA TRP A 168 -13.77 -46.90 23.35
C TRP A 168 -14.47 -45.54 23.45
N ASN A 169 -13.73 -44.49 23.82
CA ASN A 169 -14.32 -43.16 24.01
C ASN A 169 -14.79 -42.58 22.66
N PHE A 170 -14.00 -42.78 21.61
CA PHE A 170 -14.31 -42.32 20.26
C PHE A 170 -15.61 -42.93 19.72
N VAL A 171 -15.74 -44.26 19.75
CA VAL A 171 -16.95 -44.93 19.27
C VAL A 171 -18.18 -44.49 20.07
N HIS A 172 -18.09 -44.48 21.39
CA HIS A 172 -19.25 -44.13 22.21
C HIS A 172 -19.68 -42.68 22.03
N ARG A 173 -18.76 -41.71 21.98
CA ARG A 173 -19.15 -40.31 21.75
C ARG A 173 -19.80 -40.11 20.39
N LEU A 174 -19.33 -40.83 19.35
CA LEU A 174 -19.92 -40.77 18.02
C LEU A 174 -21.32 -41.38 17.99
N MET A 175 -21.52 -42.51 18.68
CA MET A 175 -22.85 -43.09 18.85
C MET A 175 -23.78 -42.13 19.59
N GLU A 176 -23.32 -41.55 20.70
CA GLU A 176 -24.10 -40.58 21.49
C GLU A 176 -24.47 -39.33 20.67
N GLU A 177 -23.51 -38.74 19.94
CA GLU A 177 -23.72 -37.57 19.07
C GLU A 177 -24.77 -37.80 17.98
N GLU A 178 -24.83 -39.01 17.40
CA GLU A 178 -25.80 -39.39 16.36
C GLU A 178 -27.07 -40.04 16.94
N GLY A 179 -27.21 -40.13 18.26
CA GLY A 179 -28.36 -40.74 18.92
C GLY A 179 -28.43 -42.26 18.78
N LEU A 180 -27.32 -42.90 18.43
CA LEU A 180 -27.18 -44.34 18.31
C LEU A 180 -26.96 -45.01 19.67
N PHE A 181 -27.39 -46.26 19.76
CA PHE A 181 -27.15 -47.13 20.89
C PHE A 181 -27.07 -48.58 20.43
N GLY A 182 -26.28 -49.39 21.15
CA GLY A 182 -26.09 -50.80 20.86
C GLY A 182 -26.82 -51.72 21.81
N PHE A 183 -27.24 -52.89 21.33
CA PHE A 183 -27.63 -54.04 22.16
C PHE A 183 -26.95 -55.32 21.67
N TRP A 184 -26.95 -56.35 22.52
CA TRP A 184 -26.17 -57.57 22.29
C TRP A 184 -27.06 -58.74 21.89
N ARG A 185 -26.79 -59.35 20.74
CA ARG A 185 -27.36 -60.64 20.36
C ARG A 185 -26.38 -61.76 20.65
N GLN A 186 -26.81 -62.74 21.41
CA GLN A 186 -26.05 -63.93 21.73
C GLN A 186 -26.34 -65.03 20.69
N SER A 187 -25.30 -65.65 20.13
CA SER A 187 -25.50 -66.80 19.24
C SER A 187 -26.04 -68.00 20.02
N LYS A 188 -27.01 -68.72 19.47
CA LYS A 188 -27.64 -69.88 20.13
C LYS A 188 -26.66 -71.01 20.45
N ASP A 189 -25.56 -71.12 19.71
CA ASP A 189 -24.50 -72.09 19.95
C ASP A 189 -23.50 -71.64 21.04
N GLY A 190 -23.66 -70.42 21.57
CA GLY A 190 -22.83 -69.86 22.61
C GLY A 190 -21.38 -69.60 22.19
N LYS A 191 -21.07 -69.51 20.89
CA LYS A 191 -19.69 -69.31 20.42
C LYS A 191 -19.34 -67.86 20.10
N SER A 192 -20.34 -67.00 19.93
CA SER A 192 -20.15 -65.60 19.57
C SER A 192 -21.29 -64.72 20.07
N HIS A 193 -21.05 -63.42 20.04
CA HIS A 193 -22.02 -62.38 20.32
C HIS A 193 -21.87 -61.26 19.28
N THR A 194 -22.97 -60.61 18.92
CA THR A 194 -23.00 -59.54 17.91
C THR A 194 -23.54 -58.25 18.53
N LEU A 195 -22.82 -57.14 18.35
CA LEU A 195 -23.33 -55.81 18.68
C LEU A 195 -24.25 -55.32 17.56
N VAL A 196 -25.48 -54.96 17.90
CA VAL A 196 -26.44 -54.38 16.96
C VAL A 196 -26.59 -52.90 17.32
N VAL A 197 -26.07 -52.02 16.46
CA VAL A 197 -26.14 -50.57 16.63
C VAL A 197 -27.38 -50.04 15.92
N THR A 198 -28.20 -49.28 16.62
CA THR A 198 -29.50 -48.77 16.14
C THR A 198 -29.77 -47.36 16.67
N ASP A 199 -30.73 -46.68 16.05
CA ASP A 199 -31.30 -45.39 16.47
C ASP A 199 -32.78 -45.51 16.88
N ASP A 200 -33.36 -46.71 16.88
CA ASP A 200 -34.77 -46.94 17.16
C ASP A 200 -35.00 -48.08 18.16
N VAL A 201 -35.74 -47.79 19.23
CA VAL A 201 -36.11 -48.76 20.27
C VAL A 201 -37.01 -49.88 19.71
N HIS A 202 -37.68 -49.64 18.58
CA HIS A 202 -38.49 -50.66 17.90
C HIS A 202 -37.66 -51.71 17.14
N SER A 203 -36.35 -51.52 17.01
CA SER A 203 -35.44 -52.51 16.42
C SER A 203 -34.93 -53.57 17.42
N LEU A 204 -35.21 -53.37 18.71
CA LEU A 204 -34.87 -54.30 19.78
C LEU A 204 -35.64 -55.62 19.62
N ASP A 205 -35.00 -56.72 19.99
CA ASP A 205 -35.61 -58.05 19.88
C ASP A 205 -36.64 -58.28 21.00
N ASP A 206 -37.67 -59.07 20.74
CA ASP A 206 -38.66 -59.43 21.77
C ASP A 206 -38.12 -60.53 22.69
N ILE A 207 -38.49 -60.49 23.97
CA ILE A 207 -38.21 -61.57 24.91
C ILE A 207 -38.90 -62.87 24.46
N SER A 208 -38.28 -64.02 24.74
CA SER A 208 -38.82 -65.34 24.37
C SER A 208 -40.15 -65.70 25.06
N ILE A 209 -40.43 -65.13 26.22
CA ILE A 209 -41.66 -65.37 27.01
C ILE A 209 -42.52 -64.10 27.10
N ASN A 210 -42.97 -63.61 25.94
CA ASN A 210 -43.81 -62.42 25.85
C ASN A 210 -45.30 -62.82 25.77
N PRO A 211 -46.23 -62.35 26.64
CA PRO A 211 -46.05 -61.35 27.70
C PRO A 211 -45.41 -61.88 28.98
N ILE A 212 -44.77 -61.00 29.74
CA ILE A 212 -44.26 -61.29 31.09
C ILE A 212 -45.36 -61.01 32.11
N GLU A 213 -45.60 -61.96 33.02
CA GLU A 213 -46.59 -61.83 34.08
C GLU A 213 -46.05 -61.06 35.31
N PHE A 214 -46.93 -60.34 35.99
CA PHE A 214 -46.70 -59.74 37.31
C PHE A 214 -47.44 -60.53 38.39
N TYR A 215 -46.67 -61.15 39.30
CA TYR A 215 -47.20 -62.06 40.31
C TYR A 215 -47.20 -61.43 41.71
N ARG A 216 -48.35 -61.49 42.40
CA ARG A 216 -48.61 -60.74 43.65
C ARG A 216 -48.44 -61.52 44.96
N SER A 217 -48.28 -62.84 44.95
CA SER A 217 -48.19 -63.65 46.19
C SER A 217 -46.77 -64.19 46.46
N GLY A 218 -46.43 -64.30 47.75
CA GLY A 218 -45.07 -64.50 48.25
C GLY A 218 -44.50 -65.92 48.13
N ALA A 219 -43.19 -65.96 47.86
CA ALA A 219 -42.17 -66.99 48.08
C ALA A 219 -42.66 -68.45 48.20
N GLY A 220 -42.50 -69.23 47.11
CA GLY A 220 -42.54 -70.69 47.18
C GLY A 220 -42.59 -71.42 45.84
N SER A 221 -43.08 -70.79 44.78
CA SER A 221 -43.16 -71.37 43.44
C SER A 221 -42.07 -70.83 42.50
N GLU A 222 -41.54 -71.68 41.61
CA GLU A 222 -40.66 -71.30 40.50
C GLU A 222 -41.45 -70.50 39.44
N VAL A 223 -41.88 -69.28 39.77
CA VAL A 223 -42.62 -68.42 38.83
C VAL A 223 -41.64 -67.53 38.06
N ASP A 224 -41.61 -67.70 36.73
CA ASP A 224 -40.82 -66.91 35.79
C ASP A 224 -41.50 -65.55 35.52
N ALA A 225 -41.67 -64.75 36.56
CA ALA A 225 -42.47 -63.51 36.58
C ALA A 225 -41.81 -62.38 37.39
N PHE A 226 -42.25 -61.14 37.17
CA PHE A 226 -41.90 -60.02 38.05
C PHE A 226 -42.77 -60.05 39.32
N THR A 227 -42.16 -59.79 40.48
CA THR A 227 -42.84 -59.74 41.79
C THR A 227 -42.84 -58.33 42.39
N GLN A 228 -41.98 -57.46 41.89
CA GLN A 228 -41.95 -56.05 42.22
C GLN A 228 -41.94 -55.20 40.95
N TRP A 229 -42.65 -54.08 41.01
CA TRP A 229 -42.72 -53.09 39.94
C TRP A 229 -42.89 -51.69 40.54
N MET A 230 -42.11 -50.73 40.07
CA MET A 230 -42.10 -49.35 40.56
C MET A 230 -41.93 -48.38 39.39
N GLY A 231 -42.75 -47.33 39.34
CA GLY A 231 -42.50 -46.18 38.45
C GLY A 231 -41.71 -45.09 39.18
N SER A 232 -40.75 -44.47 38.48
CA SER A 232 -40.00 -43.30 38.96
C SER A 232 -40.06 -42.17 37.93
N ARG A 233 -40.16 -40.94 38.42
CA ARG A 233 -40.00 -39.73 37.61
C ARG A 233 -38.88 -38.87 38.18
N THR A 234 -38.02 -38.38 37.30
CA THR A 234 -36.92 -37.46 37.66
C THR A 234 -37.09 -36.18 36.87
N LEU A 235 -36.94 -35.02 37.53
CA LEU A 235 -37.01 -33.72 36.87
C LEU A 235 -35.91 -33.60 35.80
N GLN A 236 -36.27 -33.13 34.61
CA GLN A 236 -35.36 -32.85 33.50
C GLN A 236 -35.65 -31.44 32.93
N SER A 237 -34.75 -30.92 32.11
CA SER A 237 -34.92 -29.62 31.44
C SER A 237 -36.11 -29.62 30.48
N SER A 238 -36.78 -28.48 30.33
CA SER A 238 -37.99 -28.31 29.51
C SER A 238 -37.72 -27.73 28.12
N MET A 239 -36.56 -27.10 27.93
CA MET A 239 -36.16 -26.45 26.67
C MET A 239 -34.67 -26.59 26.40
N HIS A 240 -34.32 -26.83 25.14
CA HIS A 240 -32.93 -26.83 24.67
C HIS A 240 -32.75 -25.77 23.59
N THR A 241 -31.90 -24.79 23.86
CA THR A 241 -31.51 -23.76 22.90
C THR A 241 -30.04 -23.86 22.58
N THR A 242 -29.71 -23.99 21.30
CA THR A 242 -28.34 -24.07 20.81
C THR A 242 -27.96 -22.88 19.94
N ARG A 243 -26.68 -22.52 19.95
CA ARG A 243 -26.06 -21.61 18.98
C ARG A 243 -24.81 -22.21 18.36
N THR A 244 -24.52 -21.79 17.14
CA THR A 244 -23.28 -22.10 16.40
C THR A 244 -22.95 -20.95 15.46
N PHE A 245 -21.67 -20.77 15.11
CA PHE A 245 -21.26 -19.82 14.08
C PHE A 245 -20.69 -20.54 12.85
N ASP A 246 -21.25 -20.28 11.67
CA ASP A 246 -20.81 -20.84 10.40
C ASP A 246 -20.02 -19.79 9.62
N TYR A 247 -18.71 -19.96 9.49
CA TYR A 247 -17.89 -18.98 8.77
C TYR A 247 -18.12 -18.98 7.26
N LYS A 248 -18.71 -20.03 6.68
CA LYS A 248 -19.05 -20.09 5.25
C LYS A 248 -20.40 -19.41 4.97
N ALA A 249 -21.26 -19.33 5.96
CA ALA A 249 -22.56 -18.66 5.90
C ALA A 249 -22.79 -17.88 7.21
N PRO A 250 -22.04 -16.79 7.44
CA PRO A 250 -22.08 -16.06 8.70
C PRO A 250 -23.47 -15.48 8.96
N SER A 251 -24.08 -15.87 10.08
CA SER A 251 -25.38 -15.37 10.48
C SER A 251 -25.31 -13.93 10.99
N SER A 252 -26.33 -13.12 10.72
CA SER A 252 -26.45 -11.79 11.32
C SER A 252 -26.74 -11.89 12.82
N SER A 253 -26.42 -10.84 13.57
CA SER A 253 -26.74 -10.76 15.00
C SER A 253 -28.24 -10.82 15.27
N ALA A 254 -29.07 -10.35 14.34
CA ALA A 254 -30.53 -10.38 14.44
C ALA A 254 -31.12 -11.79 14.20
N ASN A 255 -30.41 -12.66 13.50
CA ASN A 255 -30.84 -14.03 13.24
C ASN A 255 -29.67 -15.01 13.39
N PRO A 256 -29.16 -15.21 14.62
CA PRO A 256 -28.02 -16.06 14.86
C PRO A 256 -28.36 -17.52 14.54
N LYS A 257 -27.43 -18.24 13.91
CA LYS A 257 -27.63 -19.65 13.58
C LYS A 257 -27.75 -20.48 14.86
N GLY A 258 -28.86 -21.20 14.99
CA GLY A 258 -29.17 -21.97 16.18
C GLY A 258 -30.53 -22.66 16.10
N THR A 259 -30.86 -23.40 17.15
CA THR A 259 -32.12 -24.14 17.27
C THR A 259 -32.69 -23.90 18.67
N THR A 260 -34.01 -23.81 18.79
CA THR A 260 -34.71 -23.82 20.09
C THR A 260 -35.84 -24.83 20.01
N LEU A 261 -35.79 -25.87 20.83
CA LEU A 261 -36.78 -26.94 20.84
C LEU A 261 -37.27 -27.22 22.27
N PRO A 262 -38.59 -27.32 22.50
CA PRO A 262 -39.15 -27.76 23.77
C PRO A 262 -39.14 -29.29 23.87
N THR A 263 -39.09 -29.83 25.09
CA THR A 263 -39.41 -31.26 25.33
C THR A 263 -40.87 -31.57 25.00
N MET A 264 -41.18 -32.86 24.80
CA MET A 264 -42.54 -33.35 24.60
C MET A 264 -43.52 -32.84 25.66
N ALA A 265 -44.75 -32.55 25.23
CA ALA A 265 -45.84 -32.17 26.11
C ALA A 265 -46.23 -33.30 27.08
N GLY A 266 -46.84 -32.97 28.22
CA GLY A 266 -47.36 -33.96 29.17
C GLY A 266 -46.30 -34.56 30.12
N GLN A 267 -45.13 -33.95 30.25
CA GLN A 267 -44.09 -34.34 31.21
C GLN A 267 -44.34 -33.85 32.66
N GLY A 268 -45.54 -33.33 32.94
CA GLY A 268 -45.92 -32.71 34.21
C GLY A 268 -45.86 -31.18 34.15
N ASN A 269 -46.06 -30.53 35.30
CA ASN A 269 -45.98 -29.07 35.43
C ASN A 269 -44.51 -28.63 35.56
N LEU A 270 -43.77 -28.68 34.44
CA LEU A 270 -42.37 -28.28 34.40
C LEU A 270 -42.25 -26.74 34.38
N PRO A 271 -41.34 -26.15 35.17
CA PRO A 271 -41.09 -24.71 35.14
C PRO A 271 -40.56 -24.24 33.77
N GLU A 272 -41.04 -23.10 33.29
CA GLU A 272 -40.57 -22.50 32.02
C GLU A 272 -39.08 -22.10 32.10
N GLN A 273 -38.56 -21.78 33.27
CA GLN A 273 -37.15 -21.41 33.45
C GLN A 273 -36.15 -22.57 33.35
N ALA A 274 -36.60 -23.82 33.15
CA ALA A 274 -35.71 -24.99 33.04
C ALA A 274 -35.12 -25.14 31.62
N GLU A 275 -34.58 -24.06 31.07
CA GLU A 275 -33.88 -24.03 29.79
C GLU A 275 -32.40 -24.41 29.96
N ILE A 276 -31.88 -25.20 29.02
CA ILE A 276 -30.43 -25.31 28.77
C ILE A 276 -30.11 -24.54 27.49
N TYR A 277 -29.30 -23.49 27.65
CA TYR A 277 -28.75 -22.71 26.55
C TYR A 277 -27.27 -23.08 26.34
N GLU A 278 -26.91 -23.54 25.14
CA GLU A 278 -25.56 -24.03 24.83
C GLU A 278 -25.00 -23.43 23.54
N TYR A 279 -23.75 -22.97 23.58
CA TYR A 279 -22.96 -22.77 22.37
C TYR A 279 -22.29 -24.09 21.98
N THR A 280 -22.75 -24.70 20.89
CA THR A 280 -22.36 -26.05 20.47
C THR A 280 -21.02 -26.11 19.72
N GLY A 281 -20.28 -25.00 19.68
CA GLY A 281 -19.03 -24.87 18.92
C GLY A 281 -19.21 -24.16 17.57
N ALA A 282 -18.09 -23.99 16.87
CA ALA A 282 -18.07 -23.34 15.57
C ALA A 282 -18.46 -24.33 14.47
N TYR A 283 -19.37 -23.93 13.59
CA TYR A 283 -19.82 -24.67 12.42
C TYR A 283 -20.23 -26.12 12.77
N THR A 284 -21.04 -26.29 13.82
CA THR A 284 -21.46 -27.62 14.29
C THR A 284 -22.31 -28.35 13.25
N TYR A 285 -23.10 -27.62 12.47
CA TYR A 285 -23.88 -28.15 11.35
C TYR A 285 -23.98 -27.14 10.19
N GLY A 286 -24.07 -27.66 8.97
CA GLY A 286 -24.26 -26.86 7.75
C GLY A 286 -25.72 -26.43 7.54
N ARG A 287 -26.65 -27.40 7.51
CA ARG A 287 -28.09 -27.17 7.29
C ARG A 287 -28.88 -27.14 8.59
N GLN A 288 -29.94 -26.34 8.63
CA GLN A 288 -30.75 -26.13 9.83
C GLN A 288 -31.45 -27.41 10.35
N ASP A 289 -31.97 -28.24 9.44
CA ASP A 289 -32.60 -29.53 9.76
C ASP A 289 -31.64 -30.48 10.52
N ARG A 290 -30.35 -30.41 10.21
CA ARG A 290 -29.33 -31.16 10.94
C ARG A 290 -29.13 -30.64 12.37
N GLY A 291 -29.16 -29.33 12.57
CA GLY A 291 -29.10 -28.73 13.91
C GLY A 291 -30.30 -29.14 14.77
N GLU A 292 -31.49 -29.12 14.18
CA GLU A 292 -32.72 -29.58 14.83
C GLU A 292 -32.66 -31.05 15.22
N TYR A 293 -32.15 -31.92 14.33
CA TYR A 293 -31.96 -33.33 14.62
C TYR A 293 -31.00 -33.56 15.81
N LEU A 294 -29.84 -32.90 15.83
CA LEU A 294 -28.87 -33.02 16.92
C LEU A 294 -29.43 -32.50 18.25
N SER A 295 -30.15 -31.38 18.23
CA SER A 295 -30.83 -30.85 19.42
C SER A 295 -31.94 -31.78 19.90
N LYS A 296 -32.66 -32.44 18.98
CA LYS A 296 -33.71 -33.41 19.30
C LYS A 296 -33.15 -34.65 20.00
N ILE A 297 -31.98 -35.15 19.60
CA ILE A 297 -31.32 -36.28 20.28
C ILE A 297 -31.06 -35.97 21.76
N ARG A 298 -30.61 -34.74 22.07
CA ARG A 298 -30.41 -34.30 23.47
C ARG A 298 -31.73 -34.26 24.25
N LEU A 299 -32.79 -33.76 23.64
CA LEU A 299 -34.13 -33.75 24.25
C LEU A 299 -34.67 -35.17 24.50
N GLU A 300 -34.54 -36.06 23.52
CA GLU A 300 -35.00 -37.45 23.61
C GLU A 300 -34.23 -38.21 24.71
N GLU A 301 -32.95 -37.89 24.96
CA GLU A 301 -32.18 -38.42 26.10
C GLU A 301 -32.77 -37.99 27.45
N TRP A 302 -33.09 -36.70 27.60
CA TRP A 302 -33.76 -36.19 28.81
C TRP A 302 -35.13 -36.83 29.00
N GLU A 303 -35.95 -36.89 27.95
CA GLU A 303 -37.29 -37.48 27.98
C GLU A 303 -37.25 -38.97 28.35
N SER A 304 -36.25 -39.70 27.84
CA SER A 304 -36.00 -41.09 28.21
C SER A 304 -35.78 -41.21 29.72
N ARG A 305 -34.91 -40.39 30.32
CA ARG A 305 -34.62 -40.42 31.76
C ARG A 305 -35.72 -39.84 32.65
N ALA A 306 -36.61 -39.02 32.10
CA ALA A 306 -37.66 -38.35 32.85
C ALA A 306 -38.64 -39.35 33.51
N LYS A 307 -38.87 -40.52 32.88
CA LYS A 307 -39.71 -41.59 33.44
C LYS A 307 -39.08 -42.97 33.21
N ARG A 308 -38.80 -43.67 34.31
CA ARG A 308 -38.28 -45.05 34.34
C ARG A 308 -39.17 -45.97 35.15
N PHE A 309 -39.10 -47.25 34.86
CA PHE A 309 -39.73 -48.31 35.63
C PHE A 309 -38.66 -49.23 36.18
N PHE A 310 -38.85 -49.74 37.38
CA PHE A 310 -37.93 -50.66 38.04
C PHE A 310 -38.70 -51.92 38.43
N ALA A 311 -38.18 -53.07 38.03
CA ALA A 311 -38.79 -54.37 38.29
C ALA A 311 -37.79 -55.31 38.96
N ALA A 312 -38.31 -56.23 39.78
CA ALA A 312 -37.52 -57.33 40.32
C ALA A 312 -38.32 -58.63 40.28
N GLY A 313 -37.67 -59.75 40.00
CA GLY A 313 -38.33 -61.05 39.97
C GLY A 313 -37.50 -62.19 39.40
N GLY A 314 -38.19 -63.29 39.08
CA GLY A 314 -37.61 -64.56 38.65
C GLY A 314 -37.40 -64.71 37.14
N VAL A 315 -37.62 -63.65 36.35
CA VAL A 315 -37.58 -63.69 34.88
C VAL A 315 -36.17 -64.05 34.37
N ARG A 316 -35.97 -65.29 33.89
CA ARG A 316 -34.63 -65.81 33.52
C ARG A 316 -34.14 -65.43 32.14
N SER A 317 -35.06 -65.13 31.24
CA SER A 317 -34.77 -64.81 29.84
C SER A 317 -34.58 -63.30 29.57
N ILE A 318 -34.90 -62.42 30.52
CA ILE A 318 -34.80 -60.97 30.34
C ILE A 318 -33.33 -60.52 30.28
N ASP A 319 -32.98 -59.68 29.31
CA ASP A 319 -31.68 -58.99 29.17
C ASP A 319 -31.87 -57.54 28.72
N ALA A 320 -30.84 -56.72 28.87
CA ALA A 320 -30.85 -55.35 28.38
C ALA A 320 -30.91 -55.34 26.84
N GLY A 321 -31.81 -54.53 26.29
CA GLY A 321 -32.10 -54.49 24.85
C GLY A 321 -33.16 -55.48 24.37
N LEU A 322 -33.91 -56.10 25.29
CA LEU A 322 -35.13 -56.85 24.95
C LEU A 322 -36.39 -56.02 25.20
N ARG A 323 -37.43 -56.27 24.40
CA ARG A 323 -38.79 -55.74 24.60
C ARG A 323 -39.71 -56.78 25.21
N PHE A 324 -40.68 -56.31 25.99
CA PHE A 324 -41.70 -57.16 26.61
C PHE A 324 -42.99 -56.40 26.87
N GLU A 325 -44.12 -57.09 26.82
CA GLU A 325 -45.40 -56.64 27.35
C GLU A 325 -45.53 -57.09 28.82
N LEU A 326 -46.03 -56.21 29.70
CA LEU A 326 -46.30 -56.54 31.10
C LEU A 326 -47.80 -56.78 31.33
N ASN A 327 -48.12 -57.95 31.88
CA ASN A 327 -49.49 -58.36 32.20
C ASN A 327 -49.71 -58.61 33.69
N GLY A 328 -50.94 -58.41 34.16
CA GLY A 328 -51.35 -58.71 35.55
C GLY A 328 -51.02 -57.60 36.56
N HIS A 329 -50.45 -56.48 36.10
CA HIS A 329 -50.10 -55.34 36.94
C HIS A 329 -51.30 -54.38 37.10
N PRO A 330 -51.72 -54.04 38.34
CA PRO A 330 -53.00 -53.38 38.61
C PRO A 330 -53.17 -51.99 37.96
N GLU A 331 -52.05 -51.29 37.72
CA GLU A 331 -52.08 -49.99 37.03
C GLU A 331 -51.98 -50.13 35.51
N HIS A 332 -51.16 -51.08 35.02
CA HIS A 332 -50.84 -51.17 33.59
C HIS A 332 -51.88 -51.96 32.80
N ASP A 333 -52.63 -52.86 33.44
CA ASP A 333 -53.77 -53.54 32.80
C ASP A 333 -54.87 -52.54 32.36
N ARG A 334 -54.87 -51.32 32.91
CA ARG A 334 -55.78 -50.22 32.52
C ARG A 334 -55.23 -49.34 31.39
N ASP A 335 -53.94 -49.44 31.12
CA ASP A 335 -53.30 -48.67 30.05
C ASP A 335 -53.62 -49.30 28.67
N PRO A 336 -53.65 -48.49 27.58
CA PRO A 336 -53.72 -49.03 26.22
C PRO A 336 -52.56 -50.00 25.94
N THR A 337 -52.73 -50.96 25.02
CA THR A 337 -51.71 -51.99 24.71
C THR A 337 -50.32 -51.40 24.40
N ALA A 338 -50.24 -50.35 23.57
CA ALA A 338 -48.97 -49.69 23.24
C ALA A 338 -48.24 -49.09 24.46
N GLN A 339 -48.96 -48.82 25.54
CA GLN A 339 -48.45 -48.27 26.79
C GLN A 339 -48.08 -49.37 27.81
N ARG A 340 -48.33 -50.65 27.47
CA ARG A 340 -47.96 -51.85 28.24
C ARG A 340 -46.70 -52.54 27.72
N GLU A 341 -46.14 -52.04 26.62
CA GLU A 341 -44.88 -52.51 26.06
C GLU A 341 -43.69 -51.69 26.57
N PHE A 342 -42.66 -52.41 27.02
CA PHE A 342 -41.47 -51.85 27.64
C PHE A 342 -40.20 -52.39 26.99
N ALA A 343 -39.13 -51.59 27.01
CA ALA A 343 -37.78 -52.00 26.70
C ALA A 343 -36.96 -52.09 28.01
N ALA A 344 -36.23 -53.19 28.18
CA ALA A 344 -35.27 -53.34 29.28
C ALA A 344 -34.02 -52.50 29.00
N ILE A 345 -33.83 -51.44 29.78
CA ILE A 345 -32.72 -50.49 29.66
C ILE A 345 -31.48 -50.99 30.42
N LYS A 346 -31.67 -51.52 31.63
CA LYS A 346 -30.59 -52.11 32.42
C LYS A 346 -31.08 -53.38 33.09
N VAL A 347 -30.27 -54.43 33.04
CA VAL A 347 -30.58 -55.71 33.69
C VAL A 347 -29.40 -56.13 34.55
N ARG A 348 -29.68 -56.44 35.81
CA ARG A 348 -28.71 -57.05 36.72
C ARG A 348 -29.25 -58.38 37.21
N ARG A 349 -28.46 -59.45 37.10
CA ARG A 349 -28.88 -60.78 37.55
C ARG A 349 -27.95 -61.29 38.64
N TYR A 350 -28.53 -61.82 39.71
CA TYR A 350 -27.82 -62.45 40.80
C TYR A 350 -28.19 -63.93 40.79
N VAL A 351 -27.20 -64.79 40.59
CA VAL A 351 -27.43 -66.23 40.46
C VAL A 351 -26.51 -66.99 41.41
N GLU A 352 -27.07 -67.89 42.19
CA GLU A 352 -26.33 -68.92 42.92
C GLU A 352 -26.70 -70.27 42.34
N ASN A 353 -25.70 -71.04 41.92
CA ASN A 353 -25.91 -72.33 41.28
C ASN A 353 -26.52 -73.33 42.28
N ASN A 354 -27.32 -74.25 41.76
CA ASN A 354 -27.89 -75.37 42.50
C ASN A 354 -26.83 -76.48 42.63
N LEU A 355 -25.68 -76.17 43.23
CA LEU A 355 -24.64 -77.15 43.55
C LEU A 355 -24.83 -77.64 45.00
N PRO A 356 -24.52 -78.92 45.29
CA PRO A 356 -24.60 -79.47 46.65
C PRO A 356 -23.61 -78.83 47.64
N LEU A 357 -22.67 -78.01 47.15
CA LEU A 357 -21.60 -77.37 47.93
C LEU A 357 -21.86 -75.90 48.29
N SER A 358 -22.80 -75.20 47.63
CA SER A 358 -22.93 -73.73 47.67
C SER A 358 -23.09 -73.14 49.09
N LYS A 359 -23.55 -73.94 50.07
CA LYS A 359 -23.78 -73.52 51.46
C LYS A 359 -22.56 -73.68 52.40
N GLN A 360 -21.53 -74.41 51.99
CA GLN A 360 -20.39 -74.79 52.86
C GLN A 360 -19.05 -74.13 52.46
N GLU A 361 -19.03 -73.27 51.44
CA GLU A 361 -17.80 -72.65 50.94
C GLU A 361 -17.21 -71.60 51.88
N ALA A 362 -15.87 -71.58 51.96
CA ALA A 362 -15.13 -70.55 52.68
C ALA A 362 -15.37 -69.15 52.11
N HIS A 363 -15.29 -68.13 52.98
CA HIS A 363 -15.39 -66.74 52.56
C HIS A 363 -14.04 -66.22 52.09
N PHE A 364 -13.93 -65.86 50.81
CA PHE A 364 -12.73 -65.26 50.24
C PHE A 364 -12.96 -63.79 49.85
N PRO A 365 -11.93 -62.92 49.98
CA PRO A 365 -11.98 -61.58 49.41
C PRO A 365 -12.36 -61.60 47.93
N HIS A 366 -13.06 -60.58 47.47
CA HIS A 366 -13.63 -60.45 46.12
C HIS A 366 -14.78 -61.40 45.74
N SER A 367 -15.06 -62.48 46.49
CA SER A 367 -16.19 -63.37 46.20
C SER A 367 -17.54 -62.64 46.17
N LEU A 368 -18.43 -63.09 45.28
CA LEU A 368 -19.81 -62.60 45.13
C LEU A 368 -20.74 -62.95 46.31
N GLN A 369 -20.27 -63.70 47.32
CA GLN A 369 -21.08 -64.08 48.48
C GLN A 369 -21.78 -62.89 49.16
N MET A 370 -21.10 -61.75 49.35
CA MET A 370 -21.72 -60.57 49.98
C MET A 370 -22.78 -59.93 49.10
N ALA A 371 -22.51 -59.79 47.79
CA ALA A 371 -23.47 -59.23 46.84
C ALA A 371 -24.76 -60.08 46.79
N LEU A 372 -24.62 -61.41 46.77
CA LEU A 372 -25.75 -62.34 46.80
C LEU A 372 -26.50 -62.33 48.13
N ARG A 373 -25.81 -62.24 49.27
CA ARG A 373 -26.48 -62.09 50.58
C ARG A 373 -27.31 -60.80 50.63
N HIS A 374 -26.76 -59.69 50.13
CA HIS A 374 -27.48 -58.42 50.08
C HIS A 374 -28.72 -58.52 49.17
N ALA A 375 -28.57 -59.06 47.96
CA ALA A 375 -29.70 -59.27 47.03
C ALA A 375 -30.81 -60.14 47.65
N LYS A 376 -30.45 -61.25 48.31
CA LYS A 376 -31.39 -62.13 49.03
C LYS A 376 -32.10 -61.46 50.21
N SER A 377 -31.49 -60.44 50.81
CA SER A 377 -32.10 -59.69 51.92
C SER A 377 -33.08 -58.61 51.46
N GLY A 378 -32.87 -58.05 50.25
CA GLY A 378 -33.69 -56.96 49.71
C GLY A 378 -34.89 -57.41 48.89
N TYR A 379 -34.78 -58.56 48.21
CA TYR A 379 -35.79 -59.03 47.25
C TYR A 379 -36.15 -60.50 47.46
N ALA A 380 -37.41 -60.84 47.18
CA ALA A 380 -37.87 -62.22 47.07
C ALA A 380 -37.49 -62.77 45.67
N GLY A 381 -36.28 -63.31 45.53
CA GLY A 381 -35.88 -64.07 44.35
C GLY A 381 -36.50 -65.47 44.33
N ILE A 382 -36.18 -66.27 43.30
CA ILE A 382 -36.69 -67.64 43.15
C ILE A 382 -35.64 -68.66 43.60
N ALA A 383 -36.09 -69.68 44.34
CA ALA A 383 -35.29 -70.86 44.65
C ALA A 383 -35.50 -71.91 43.55
N ILE A 384 -34.42 -72.47 43.01
CA ILE A 384 -34.49 -73.43 41.89
C ILE A 384 -33.93 -74.76 42.36
N ASN A 385 -34.80 -75.77 42.43
CA ASN A 385 -34.41 -77.08 42.96
C ASN A 385 -33.75 -77.95 41.87
N HIS A 386 -32.82 -78.80 42.29
CA HIS A 386 -32.21 -79.83 41.47
C HIS A 386 -32.62 -81.22 41.98
N ASP A 387 -32.59 -82.23 41.11
CA ASP A 387 -33.03 -83.60 41.42
C ASP A 387 -32.20 -84.26 42.53
N ASP A 388 -30.98 -83.78 42.77
CA ASP A 388 -30.10 -84.23 43.87
C ASP A 388 -30.44 -83.58 45.24
N GLY A 389 -31.50 -82.77 45.30
CA GLY A 389 -31.97 -82.09 46.51
C GLY A 389 -31.24 -80.78 46.84
N SER A 390 -30.28 -80.35 46.01
CA SER A 390 -29.68 -79.02 46.12
C SER A 390 -30.60 -77.93 45.54
N ALA A 391 -30.45 -76.70 46.03
CA ALA A 391 -31.26 -75.56 45.60
C ALA A 391 -30.37 -74.35 45.28
N GLY A 392 -30.62 -73.74 44.12
CA GLY A 392 -30.00 -72.51 43.67
C GLY A 392 -30.88 -71.29 43.96
N PHE A 393 -30.41 -70.12 43.53
CA PHE A 393 -31.12 -68.85 43.65
C PHE A 393 -30.99 -68.05 42.35
N TYR A 394 -32.07 -67.40 41.94
CA TYR A 394 -32.06 -66.46 40.82
C TYR A 394 -32.87 -65.20 41.15
N LEU A 395 -32.34 -64.05 40.77
CA LEU A 395 -33.01 -62.75 40.84
C LEU A 395 -32.56 -61.89 39.65
N ALA A 396 -33.51 -61.30 38.93
CA ALA A 396 -33.26 -60.23 37.98
C ALA A 396 -33.83 -58.90 38.50
N GLU A 397 -33.02 -57.85 38.48
CA GLU A 397 -33.40 -56.46 38.66
C GLU A 397 -33.37 -55.77 37.29
N VAL A 398 -34.43 -55.07 36.92
CA VAL A 398 -34.61 -54.48 35.59
C VAL A 398 -34.97 -53.00 35.72
N GLU A 399 -34.22 -52.12 35.08
CA GLU A 399 -34.67 -50.77 34.70
C GLU A 399 -35.30 -50.86 33.32
N ALA A 400 -36.53 -50.38 33.17
CA ALA A 400 -37.29 -50.41 31.93
C ALA A 400 -37.84 -49.02 31.58
N GLN A 401 -38.16 -48.84 30.30
CA GLN A 401 -38.91 -47.69 29.80
C GLN A 401 -40.00 -48.15 28.86
N ARG A 402 -41.00 -47.31 28.59
CA ARG A 402 -41.98 -47.59 27.53
C ARG A 402 -41.34 -47.40 26.16
N ILE A 403 -41.73 -48.24 25.21
CA ILE A 403 -41.23 -48.13 23.84
C ILE A 403 -41.80 -46.90 23.10
N THR A 404 -42.89 -46.32 23.59
CA THR A 404 -43.46 -45.07 23.03
C THR A 404 -42.59 -43.83 23.30
N VAL A 405 -41.58 -43.95 24.17
CA VAL A 405 -40.60 -42.89 24.42
C VAL A 405 -39.32 -43.27 23.69
N PRO A 406 -38.78 -42.41 22.81
CA PRO A 406 -37.49 -42.66 22.18
C PRO A 406 -36.39 -42.92 23.22
N TYR A 407 -35.47 -43.85 22.94
CA TYR A 407 -34.28 -44.04 23.76
C TYR A 407 -33.08 -43.38 23.10
N ARG A 408 -32.29 -42.66 23.89
CA ARG A 408 -30.95 -42.20 23.52
C ARG A 408 -30.00 -42.53 24.66
N SER A 409 -28.77 -42.90 24.30
CA SER A 409 -27.71 -43.10 25.29
C SER A 409 -27.40 -41.77 25.99
N PRO A 410 -27.15 -41.76 27.31
CA PRO A 410 -26.61 -40.59 27.98
C PRO A 410 -25.27 -40.15 27.36
N PHE A 411 -25.05 -38.85 27.25
CA PHE A 411 -23.83 -38.25 26.72
C PHE A 411 -22.71 -38.29 27.78
N GLU A 412 -22.12 -39.46 27.97
CA GLU A 412 -21.08 -39.73 28.96
C GLU A 412 -19.66 -39.53 28.39
N HIS A 413 -19.50 -39.62 27.07
CA HIS A 413 -18.20 -39.57 26.40
C HIS A 413 -18.01 -38.22 25.71
N LYS A 414 -16.93 -37.51 26.08
CA LYS A 414 -16.62 -36.17 25.56
C LYS A 414 -15.52 -36.24 24.52
N LYS A 415 -15.54 -35.29 23.57
CA LYS A 415 -14.39 -35.03 22.70
C LYS A 415 -13.15 -34.68 23.53
N PRO A 416 -11.95 -35.06 23.07
CA PRO A 416 -10.71 -34.61 23.69
C PRO A 416 -10.56 -33.09 23.53
N GLU A 417 -10.07 -32.43 24.57
CA GLU A 417 -9.72 -31.01 24.51
C GLU A 417 -8.37 -30.87 23.82
N MET A 418 -8.34 -30.08 22.73
CA MET A 418 -7.13 -29.92 21.93
C MET A 418 -6.28 -28.73 22.36
N HIS A 419 -4.97 -28.89 22.20
CA HIS A 419 -3.96 -27.85 22.38
C HIS A 419 -3.29 -27.50 21.05
N LEU A 420 -2.38 -26.51 21.06
CA LEU A 420 -1.65 -26.14 19.85
C LEU A 420 -0.80 -27.31 19.35
N GLU A 421 -0.86 -27.57 18.05
CA GLU A 421 -0.07 -28.58 17.35
C GLU A 421 0.71 -27.93 16.21
N THR A 422 1.76 -28.59 15.70
CA THR A 422 2.41 -28.21 14.46
C THR A 422 1.98 -29.12 13.31
N ALA A 423 1.99 -28.58 12.10
CA ALA A 423 1.71 -29.32 10.88
C ALA A 423 2.53 -28.74 9.72
N ILE A 424 2.71 -29.54 8.67
CA ILE A 424 3.37 -29.10 7.43
C ILE A 424 2.32 -28.82 6.38
N VAL A 425 2.39 -27.69 5.69
CA VAL A 425 1.48 -27.34 4.60
C VAL A 425 1.73 -28.27 3.41
N VAL A 426 0.66 -28.79 2.82
CA VAL A 426 0.71 -29.76 1.71
C VAL A 426 -0.21 -29.34 0.56
N GLY A 427 0.07 -29.87 -0.63
CA GLY A 427 -0.68 -29.62 -1.85
C GLY A 427 -0.34 -30.65 -2.92
N PRO A 428 -0.92 -30.52 -4.12
CA PRO A 428 -0.64 -31.40 -5.25
C PRO A 428 0.84 -31.39 -5.61
N SER A 429 1.33 -32.51 -6.14
CA SER A 429 2.73 -32.62 -6.58
C SER A 429 3.08 -31.53 -7.60
N GLY A 430 4.17 -30.79 -7.32
CA GLY A 430 4.66 -29.71 -8.18
C GLY A 430 4.09 -28.32 -7.88
N GLU A 431 3.07 -28.22 -7.02
CA GLU A 431 2.49 -26.93 -6.62
C GLU A 431 3.26 -26.33 -5.44
N GLU A 432 3.62 -25.06 -5.55
CA GLU A 432 4.28 -24.31 -4.47
C GLU A 432 3.25 -23.73 -3.48
N VAL A 433 2.04 -23.42 -3.96
CA VAL A 433 0.95 -22.85 -3.16
C VAL A 433 -0.35 -23.56 -3.53
N TYR A 434 -1.09 -24.04 -2.53
CA TYR A 434 -2.38 -24.70 -2.75
C TYR A 434 -3.44 -24.14 -1.80
N THR A 435 -4.32 -23.30 -2.34
CA THR A 435 -5.37 -22.61 -1.59
C THR A 435 -6.72 -22.65 -2.31
N ASP A 436 -7.80 -22.33 -1.59
CA ASP A 436 -9.14 -22.17 -2.14
C ASP A 436 -9.63 -20.70 -2.12
N GLU A 437 -10.91 -20.47 -2.46
CA GLU A 437 -11.53 -19.14 -2.52
C GLU A 437 -11.50 -18.36 -1.19
N LEU A 438 -11.29 -19.06 -0.06
CA LEU A 438 -11.19 -18.48 1.28
C LEU A 438 -9.75 -18.43 1.78
N ASN A 439 -8.77 -18.66 0.90
CA ASN A 439 -7.36 -18.75 1.25
C ASN A 439 -7.12 -19.74 2.40
N ARG A 440 -7.79 -20.90 2.35
CA ARG A 440 -7.51 -22.02 3.26
C ARG A 440 -6.38 -22.85 2.69
N VAL A 441 -5.64 -23.54 3.55
CA VAL A 441 -4.57 -24.47 3.15
C VAL A 441 -4.93 -25.89 3.56
N LYS A 442 -4.21 -26.86 3.02
CA LYS A 442 -4.18 -28.23 3.56
C LYS A 442 -2.87 -28.47 4.28
N VAL A 443 -2.92 -29.32 5.30
CA VAL A 443 -1.78 -29.61 6.16
C VAL A 443 -1.67 -31.11 6.41
N ARG A 444 -0.47 -31.60 6.66
CA ARG A 444 -0.23 -32.91 7.25
C ARG A 444 0.27 -32.70 8.68
N PHE A 445 -0.48 -33.20 9.64
CA PHE A 445 -0.05 -33.19 11.05
C PHE A 445 1.17 -34.10 11.26
N ILE A 446 2.02 -33.76 12.23
CA ILE A 446 3.27 -34.52 12.45
C ILE A 446 3.01 -35.97 12.89
N TRP A 447 1.93 -36.21 13.63
CA TRP A 447 1.51 -37.55 14.08
C TRP A 447 0.79 -38.36 13.00
N ASP A 448 0.47 -37.75 11.85
CA ASP A 448 -0.22 -38.44 10.77
C ASP A 448 0.71 -39.42 10.04
N ARG A 449 0.38 -40.70 10.20
CA ARG A 449 1.12 -41.84 9.66
C ARG A 449 0.42 -42.55 8.50
N LEU A 450 -0.76 -42.08 8.09
CA LEU A 450 -1.59 -42.74 7.08
C LEU A 450 -1.61 -42.01 5.74
N ASN A 451 -1.32 -40.70 5.73
CA ASN A 451 -1.33 -39.90 4.51
C ASN A 451 0.10 -39.65 4.00
N ASP A 452 0.26 -39.74 2.68
CA ASP A 452 1.55 -39.54 1.99
C ASP A 452 2.04 -38.08 2.03
N GLY A 453 1.19 -37.14 2.47
CA GLY A 453 1.49 -35.70 2.51
C GLY A 453 1.16 -34.96 1.22
N ASP A 454 0.12 -35.40 0.53
CA ASP A 454 -0.44 -34.78 -0.67
C ASP A 454 -1.66 -33.90 -0.32
N GLU A 455 -2.38 -33.42 -1.34
CA GLU A 455 -3.59 -32.62 -1.17
C GLU A 455 -4.75 -33.38 -0.53
N ARG A 456 -4.64 -34.68 -0.23
CA ARG A 456 -5.69 -35.44 0.45
C ARG A 456 -5.44 -35.55 1.94
N ALA A 457 -4.29 -35.09 2.44
CA ALA A 457 -3.92 -35.19 3.86
C ALA A 457 -5.02 -34.61 4.76
N SER A 458 -5.27 -33.31 4.80
CA SER A 458 -6.31 -32.76 5.67
C SER A 458 -7.53 -32.21 4.94
N CYS A 459 -8.54 -31.86 5.73
CA CYS A 459 -9.55 -30.91 5.32
C CYS A 459 -8.93 -29.52 5.06
N TRP A 460 -9.71 -28.62 4.47
CA TRP A 460 -9.30 -27.23 4.30
C TRP A 460 -9.28 -26.49 5.64
N VAL A 461 -8.09 -26.03 6.04
CA VAL A 461 -7.82 -25.32 7.30
C VAL A 461 -7.68 -23.82 7.03
N ARG A 462 -8.44 -22.99 7.75
CA ARG A 462 -8.32 -21.52 7.66
C ARG A 462 -6.98 -21.04 8.19
N VAL A 463 -6.47 -19.95 7.64
CA VAL A 463 -5.22 -19.31 8.08
C VAL A 463 -5.52 -17.93 8.66
N ALA A 464 -5.16 -17.72 9.91
CA ALA A 464 -5.21 -16.40 10.53
C ALA A 464 -4.24 -15.44 9.81
N GLN A 465 -4.74 -14.27 9.43
CA GLN A 465 -3.95 -13.21 8.79
C GLN A 465 -3.64 -12.11 9.82
N SER A 466 -2.60 -11.30 9.55
CA SER A 466 -2.21 -10.19 10.43
C SER A 466 -3.23 -9.05 10.47
N ASP A 467 -3.97 -8.84 9.38
CA ASP A 467 -5.04 -7.87 9.24
C ASP A 467 -6.05 -8.37 8.19
N THR A 468 -7.35 -8.23 8.41
CA THR A 468 -8.39 -8.76 7.50
C THR A 468 -9.73 -8.03 7.63
N GLY A 469 -10.39 -7.78 6.49
CA GLY A 469 -11.77 -7.32 6.44
C GLY A 469 -12.40 -7.46 5.06
N GLY A 470 -13.61 -6.90 4.88
CA GLY A 470 -14.40 -7.03 3.64
C GLY A 470 -13.80 -6.29 2.44
N GLY A 471 -12.76 -6.84 1.84
CA GLY A 471 -12.03 -6.27 0.70
C GLY A 471 -10.70 -5.59 1.05
N TYR A 472 -10.18 -5.75 2.27
CA TYR A 472 -8.90 -5.19 2.72
C TYR A 472 -8.17 -6.14 3.68
N GLY A 473 -6.91 -5.82 3.98
CA GLY A 473 -6.06 -6.54 4.94
C GLY A 473 -4.79 -7.11 4.31
N GLY A 474 -4.00 -7.81 5.12
CA GLY A 474 -2.79 -8.51 4.70
C GLY A 474 -3.10 -9.94 4.27
N VAL A 475 -2.57 -10.36 3.12
CA VAL A 475 -2.65 -11.76 2.67
C VAL A 475 -1.24 -12.26 2.44
N HIS A 476 -0.79 -13.19 3.29
CA HIS A 476 0.49 -13.86 3.09
C HIS A 476 0.33 -15.35 3.40
N MET A 477 0.08 -16.12 2.35
CA MET A 477 -0.30 -17.53 2.45
C MET A 477 0.88 -18.46 2.72
N PRO A 478 0.71 -19.43 3.65
CA PRO A 478 1.67 -20.50 3.82
C PRO A 478 1.85 -21.32 2.53
N ARG A 479 3.10 -21.63 2.21
CA ARG A 479 3.49 -22.41 1.02
C ARG A 479 3.69 -23.89 1.37
N VAL A 480 3.56 -24.76 0.37
CA VAL A 480 3.80 -26.20 0.54
C VAL A 480 5.19 -26.44 1.11
N GLY A 481 5.28 -27.25 2.17
CA GLY A 481 6.51 -27.55 2.91
C GLY A 481 6.79 -26.61 4.10
N GLU A 482 6.06 -25.50 4.26
CA GLU A 482 6.19 -24.64 5.43
C GLU A 482 5.55 -25.26 6.68
N GLU A 483 6.14 -24.98 7.84
CA GLU A 483 5.61 -25.40 9.13
C GLU A 483 4.67 -24.35 9.72
N VAL A 484 3.51 -24.80 10.18
CA VAL A 484 2.46 -23.97 10.74
C VAL A 484 2.05 -24.45 12.13
N ILE A 485 1.63 -23.51 12.97
CA ILE A 485 0.97 -23.79 14.25
C ILE A 485 -0.54 -23.85 14.01
N VAL A 486 -1.14 -24.98 14.39
CA VAL A 486 -2.57 -25.24 14.30
C VAL A 486 -3.18 -25.14 15.70
N GLY A 487 -4.17 -24.26 15.86
CA GLY A 487 -5.08 -24.23 16.99
C GLY A 487 -6.43 -24.84 16.66
N TYR A 488 -7.31 -24.92 17.67
CA TYR A 488 -8.62 -25.56 17.56
C TYR A 488 -9.70 -24.65 18.13
N VAL A 489 -10.70 -24.31 17.33
CA VAL A 489 -11.74 -23.36 17.74
C VAL A 489 -12.58 -23.98 18.85
N GLY A 490 -12.54 -23.39 20.06
CA GLY A 490 -13.21 -23.94 21.24
C GLY A 490 -12.61 -25.25 21.76
N GLY A 491 -11.37 -25.58 21.39
CA GLY A 491 -10.73 -26.84 21.76
C GLY A 491 -11.25 -28.07 21.00
N ASP A 492 -12.14 -27.91 20.00
CA ASP A 492 -12.74 -29.02 19.26
C ASP A 492 -11.75 -29.64 18.25
N CYS A 493 -11.47 -30.94 18.41
CA CYS A 493 -10.59 -31.73 17.56
C CYS A 493 -10.96 -31.73 16.06
N ASP A 494 -12.22 -31.44 15.73
CA ASP A 494 -12.71 -31.38 14.37
C ASP A 494 -12.65 -29.97 13.76
N ARG A 495 -12.12 -28.96 14.48
CA ARG A 495 -12.13 -27.54 14.08
C ARG A 495 -10.73 -26.90 14.08
N PRO A 496 -9.78 -27.43 13.28
CA PRO A 496 -8.44 -26.85 13.17
C PRO A 496 -8.45 -25.47 12.49
N ILE A 497 -7.52 -24.61 12.90
CA ILE A 497 -7.22 -23.31 12.29
C ILE A 497 -5.72 -23.05 12.40
N VAL A 498 -5.08 -22.63 11.31
CA VAL A 498 -3.68 -22.19 11.34
C VAL A 498 -3.63 -20.81 11.98
N LEU A 499 -2.81 -20.66 13.02
CA LEU A 499 -2.63 -19.39 13.74
C LEU A 499 -1.39 -18.64 13.26
N HIS A 500 -0.29 -19.36 13.04
CA HIS A 500 1.00 -18.78 12.70
C HIS A 500 1.82 -19.70 11.81
N ARG A 501 2.80 -19.11 11.11
CA ARG A 501 3.92 -19.83 10.49
C ARG A 501 5.13 -19.73 11.38
N ILE A 502 5.94 -20.78 11.38
CA ILE A 502 7.18 -20.81 12.14
C ILE A 502 8.33 -21.29 11.24
N TYR A 503 9.52 -20.76 11.52
CA TYR A 503 10.75 -21.23 10.92
C TYR A 503 11.26 -22.48 11.65
N ASN A 504 12.04 -23.30 10.95
CA ASN A 504 12.66 -24.50 11.49
C ASN A 504 14.06 -24.74 10.91
N GLY A 505 14.63 -25.94 11.13
CA GLY A 505 15.98 -26.27 10.66
C GLY A 505 16.13 -26.28 9.13
N ALA A 506 15.06 -26.60 8.39
CA ALA A 506 15.04 -26.63 6.93
C ALA A 506 14.70 -25.26 6.33
N VAL A 507 13.72 -24.57 6.92
CA VAL A 507 13.28 -23.23 6.50
C VAL A 507 13.72 -22.23 7.56
N LYS A 508 14.86 -21.57 7.33
CA LYS A 508 15.44 -20.59 8.26
C LYS A 508 14.93 -19.18 7.97
N PRO A 509 14.82 -18.30 8.99
CA PRO A 509 14.59 -16.89 8.77
C PRO A 509 15.69 -16.28 7.89
N GLN A 510 15.32 -15.33 7.02
CA GLN A 510 16.28 -14.64 6.15
C GLN A 510 17.24 -13.74 6.95
N TRP A 511 16.74 -13.16 8.03
CA TRP A 511 17.46 -12.27 8.93
C TRP A 511 17.36 -12.82 10.36
N HIS A 512 18.49 -12.98 11.03
CA HIS A 512 18.59 -13.72 12.29
C HIS A 512 19.88 -13.42 13.06
N SER A 513 20.07 -14.06 14.22
CA SER A 513 21.26 -14.00 15.09
C SER A 513 21.59 -12.67 15.76
N ASN A 514 21.50 -11.53 15.06
CA ASN A 514 21.90 -10.23 15.59
C ASN A 514 20.72 -9.39 16.12
N GLY A 515 19.49 -9.68 15.68
CA GLY A 515 18.26 -9.02 16.11
C GLY A 515 18.10 -7.56 15.65
N ILE A 516 18.93 -7.09 14.72
CA ILE A 516 18.92 -5.70 14.25
C ILE A 516 18.23 -5.52 12.90
N LEU A 517 18.01 -6.61 12.15
CA LEU A 517 17.31 -6.57 10.87
C LEU A 517 15.87 -7.08 11.03
N SER A 518 14.90 -6.36 10.46
CA SER A 518 13.48 -6.73 10.47
C SER A 518 12.81 -6.39 9.13
N GLY A 519 11.67 -7.00 8.82
CA GLY A 519 10.88 -6.65 7.63
C GLY A 519 10.19 -7.82 6.94
N HIS A 520 9.95 -7.69 5.64
CA HIS A 520 9.28 -8.68 4.81
C HIS A 520 10.07 -8.96 3.53
N ARG A 521 10.27 -10.24 3.22
CA ARG A 521 10.81 -10.68 1.92
C ARG A 521 9.86 -11.73 1.33
N SER A 522 9.40 -11.48 0.12
CA SER A 522 8.61 -12.44 -0.66
C SER A 522 9.54 -13.41 -1.42
N LYS A 523 8.93 -14.37 -2.11
CA LYS A 523 9.57 -15.21 -3.11
C LYS A 523 8.69 -15.23 -4.35
N GLU A 524 9.28 -15.06 -5.52
CA GLU A 524 8.63 -15.23 -6.81
C GLU A 524 7.97 -16.62 -6.90
N TYR A 525 6.79 -16.70 -7.51
CA TYR A 525 6.11 -17.97 -7.69
C TYR A 525 6.81 -18.79 -8.78
N GLY A 526 7.30 -20.00 -8.46
CA GLY A 526 8.01 -20.85 -9.42
C GLY A 526 9.37 -20.30 -9.88
N GLY A 527 9.87 -19.24 -9.25
CA GLY A 527 11.11 -18.55 -9.62
C GLY A 527 12.04 -18.28 -8.43
N ASN A 528 13.09 -17.50 -8.69
CA ASN A 528 14.12 -17.14 -7.70
C ASN A 528 14.11 -15.65 -7.33
N GLY A 529 13.28 -14.84 -8.00
CA GLY A 529 13.12 -13.43 -7.69
C GLY A 529 12.44 -13.20 -6.34
N TYR A 530 12.49 -11.97 -5.85
CA TYR A 530 11.86 -11.56 -4.61
C TYR A 530 11.65 -10.05 -4.57
N ASN A 531 10.67 -9.63 -3.76
CA ASN A 531 10.55 -8.26 -3.30
C ASN A 531 10.89 -8.24 -1.81
N GLN A 532 11.56 -7.20 -1.33
CA GLN A 532 11.86 -7.05 0.07
C GLN A 532 11.70 -5.63 0.57
N MET A 533 11.22 -5.53 1.81
CA MET A 533 11.33 -4.36 2.66
C MET A 533 12.15 -4.79 3.88
N VAL A 534 13.28 -4.13 4.14
CA VAL A 534 14.11 -4.41 5.32
C VAL A 534 14.41 -3.12 6.07
N MET A 535 14.19 -3.14 7.37
CA MET A 535 14.64 -2.13 8.33
C MET A 535 15.90 -2.64 9.05
N ASP A 536 16.84 -1.74 9.28
CA ASP A 536 18.07 -2.00 10.03
C ASP A 536 18.12 -1.05 11.21
N ASP A 537 18.00 -1.59 12.42
CA ASP A 537 18.00 -0.86 13.69
C ASP A 537 19.38 -0.87 14.35
N ALA A 538 20.45 -1.06 13.57
CA ALA A 538 21.82 -0.96 14.07
C ALA A 538 22.06 0.41 14.73
N THR A 539 22.75 0.39 15.88
CA THR A 539 22.91 1.59 16.72
C THR A 539 23.59 2.73 15.96
N GLY A 540 22.87 3.85 15.77
CA GLY A 540 23.38 5.03 15.05
C GLY A 540 23.50 4.85 13.54
N GLN A 541 22.96 3.76 12.98
CA GLN A 541 23.06 3.37 11.58
C GLN A 541 21.70 2.94 11.01
N ASN A 542 20.62 3.61 11.45
CA ASN A 542 19.26 3.26 11.05
C ASN A 542 19.04 3.40 9.54
N ARG A 543 18.42 2.40 8.93
CA ARG A 543 18.12 2.40 7.49
C ARG A 543 16.85 1.65 7.14
N VAL A 544 16.29 1.98 5.97
CA VAL A 544 15.21 1.22 5.33
C VAL A 544 15.58 0.95 3.87
N GLN A 545 15.36 -0.27 3.40
CA GLN A 545 15.49 -0.63 1.99
C GLN A 545 14.17 -1.20 1.47
N LEU A 546 13.71 -0.71 0.33
CA LEU A 546 12.71 -1.33 -0.52
C LEU A 546 13.40 -1.82 -1.79
N MET A 547 13.25 -3.09 -2.14
CA MET A 547 13.95 -3.68 -3.29
C MET A 547 13.05 -4.67 -4.03
N SER A 548 13.16 -4.66 -5.36
CA SER A 548 12.79 -5.77 -6.22
C SER A 548 14.06 -6.35 -6.83
N SER A 549 14.17 -7.69 -6.87
CA SER A 549 15.24 -8.34 -7.62
C SER A 549 15.14 -8.08 -9.12
N SER A 550 13.97 -7.65 -9.62
CA SER A 550 13.80 -7.25 -11.02
C SER A 550 14.60 -5.97 -11.31
N ALA A 551 15.53 -6.06 -12.25
CA ALA A 551 16.50 -5.01 -12.60
C ALA A 551 17.29 -4.45 -11.40
N ASN A 552 17.41 -5.23 -10.31
CA ASN A 552 18.01 -4.77 -9.03
C ASN A 552 17.50 -3.39 -8.58
N SER A 553 16.20 -3.15 -8.78
CA SER A 553 15.58 -1.85 -8.50
C SER A 553 15.37 -1.68 -7.00
N LEU A 554 15.99 -0.66 -6.41
CA LEU A 554 15.91 -0.42 -4.97
C LEU A 554 15.83 1.07 -4.60
N LEU A 555 15.13 1.32 -3.50
CA LEU A 555 15.17 2.56 -2.73
C LEU A 555 15.84 2.25 -1.39
N HIS A 556 16.97 2.88 -1.16
CA HIS A 556 17.76 2.79 0.05
C HIS A 556 17.66 4.13 0.79
N LEU A 557 17.29 4.14 2.07
CA LEU A 557 17.06 5.36 2.87
C LEU A 557 17.84 5.32 4.17
N GLY A 558 18.39 6.46 4.58
CA GLY A 558 19.10 6.63 5.85
C GLY A 558 20.58 6.31 5.74
N TYR A 559 21.05 5.35 6.55
CA TYR A 559 22.45 4.92 6.62
C TYR A 559 22.71 3.77 5.64
N LEU A 560 23.30 4.08 4.49
CA LEU A 560 23.42 3.15 3.36
C LEU A 560 24.59 2.20 3.57
N ILE A 561 24.33 0.90 3.46
CA ILE A 561 25.36 -0.15 3.55
C ILE A 561 25.12 -1.22 2.48
N ASP A 562 26.16 -1.94 2.12
CA ASP A 562 26.04 -3.21 1.41
C ASP A 562 25.36 -4.25 2.32
N GLN A 563 24.52 -5.11 1.77
CA GLN A 563 23.86 -6.17 2.51
C GLN A 563 23.71 -7.42 1.66
N SER A 564 24.16 -8.56 2.20
CA SER A 564 23.91 -9.88 1.63
C SER A 564 23.22 -10.76 2.66
N GLY A 565 21.92 -10.97 2.47
CA GLY A 565 21.08 -11.71 3.39
C GLY A 565 21.11 -11.13 4.80
N ASN A 566 21.62 -11.92 5.75
CA ASN A 566 21.75 -11.54 7.16
C ASN A 566 23.03 -10.73 7.47
N SER A 567 23.93 -10.59 6.51
CA SER A 567 25.24 -9.96 6.71
C SER A 567 25.20 -8.49 6.32
N ARG A 568 25.69 -7.63 7.23
CA ARG A 568 25.92 -6.20 6.99
C ARG A 568 27.32 -6.01 6.42
N GLY A 569 27.42 -5.32 5.28
CA GLY A 569 28.66 -5.08 4.54
C GLY A 569 29.23 -3.68 4.76
N ALA A 570 29.91 -3.15 3.73
CA ALA A 570 30.59 -1.86 3.79
C ALA A 570 29.61 -0.67 3.87
N TYR A 571 30.04 0.43 4.49
CA TYR A 571 29.33 1.70 4.45
C TYR A 571 29.37 2.32 3.05
N LEU A 572 28.20 2.66 2.51
CA LEU A 572 28.02 3.18 1.16
C LEU A 572 27.73 4.69 1.14
N GLY A 573 27.19 5.26 2.21
CA GLY A 573 26.86 6.70 2.29
C GLY A 573 25.66 7.00 3.19
N ASN A 574 25.22 8.26 3.21
CA ASN A 574 24.01 8.69 3.92
C ASN A 574 23.04 9.39 2.97
N GLY A 575 21.75 9.26 3.23
CA GLY A 575 20.70 9.99 2.50
C GLY A 575 19.73 9.02 1.84
N PHE A 576 19.61 9.10 0.53
CA PHE A 576 18.84 8.15 -0.26
C PHE A 576 19.63 7.68 -1.47
N ASP A 577 19.41 6.43 -1.86
CA ASP A 577 19.92 5.84 -3.10
C ASP A 577 18.73 5.23 -3.83
N LEU A 578 18.40 5.80 -4.99
CA LEU A 578 17.41 5.25 -5.91
C LEU A 578 18.17 4.68 -7.10
N ARG A 579 18.26 3.36 -7.15
CA ARG A 579 19.05 2.64 -8.14
C ARG A 579 18.16 1.67 -8.89
N THR A 580 18.40 1.58 -10.20
CA THR A 580 17.94 0.48 -11.03
C THR A 580 19.00 0.22 -12.10
N ASP A 581 19.09 -1.02 -12.57
CA ASP A 581 19.88 -1.34 -13.76
C ASP A 581 19.10 -1.00 -15.07
N ASP A 582 17.95 -0.30 -14.96
CA ASP A 582 17.06 0.17 -16.05
C ASP A 582 16.82 1.72 -15.99
N TYR A 583 15.69 2.26 -16.49
CA TYR A 583 15.41 3.72 -16.51
C TYR A 583 14.95 4.32 -15.15
N GLY A 584 15.34 5.57 -14.83
CA GLY A 584 14.92 6.26 -13.59
C GLY A 584 15.00 7.80 -13.62
N ALA A 585 14.40 8.47 -12.63
CA ALA A 585 14.41 9.94 -12.47
C ALA A 585 14.58 10.35 -10.99
N VAL A 586 15.36 11.41 -10.71
CA VAL A 586 15.77 11.79 -9.33
C VAL A 586 15.87 13.31 -9.17
N ARG A 587 15.61 13.84 -7.96
CA ARG A 587 15.82 15.25 -7.54
C ARG A 587 16.54 15.30 -6.18
N ALA A 588 17.44 16.27 -5.94
CA ALA A 588 18.21 16.36 -4.69
C ALA A 588 18.69 17.80 -4.33
N SER A 589 18.91 18.09 -3.03
CA SER A 589 19.23 19.44 -2.51
C SER A 589 20.69 19.63 -2.02
N ARG A 590 21.52 18.58 -1.96
CA ARG A 590 22.92 18.65 -1.49
C ARG A 590 23.95 18.23 -2.56
N GLY A 591 23.51 18.12 -3.81
CA GLY A 591 24.28 17.61 -4.94
C GLY A 591 23.55 16.44 -5.63
N LEU A 592 23.75 16.28 -6.94
CA LEU A 592 23.10 15.24 -7.75
C LEU A 592 24.07 14.72 -8.81
N TYR A 593 24.33 13.41 -8.79
CA TYR A 593 25.08 12.71 -9.83
C TYR A 593 24.12 11.88 -10.67
N ILE A 594 24.03 12.16 -11.97
CA ILE A 594 23.23 11.39 -12.91
C ILE A 594 24.18 10.69 -13.87
N THR A 595 24.13 9.35 -13.92
CA THR A 595 25.01 8.57 -14.76
C THR A 595 24.37 7.34 -15.39
N THR A 596 24.88 6.98 -16.57
CA THR A 596 24.60 5.71 -17.26
C THR A 596 25.83 4.80 -17.31
N HIS A 597 26.91 5.12 -16.57
CA HIS A 597 28.04 4.22 -16.44
C HIS A 597 27.62 2.95 -15.66
N PRO A 598 28.00 1.75 -16.12
CA PRO A 598 27.71 0.52 -15.40
C PRO A 598 28.45 0.51 -14.05
N LYS A 599 27.72 0.23 -12.96
CA LYS A 599 28.26 0.14 -11.59
C LYS A 599 27.93 -1.20 -10.95
N SER A 600 28.85 -1.75 -10.16
CA SER A 600 28.56 -2.95 -9.37
C SER A 600 27.42 -2.70 -8.38
N PRO A 601 26.61 -3.71 -8.01
CA PRO A 601 25.49 -3.56 -7.07
C PRO A 601 25.86 -2.93 -5.72
N ASN A 602 27.11 -3.09 -5.28
CA ASN A 602 27.66 -2.60 -4.03
C ASN A 602 28.54 -1.33 -4.17
N SER A 603 28.49 -0.65 -5.32
CA SER A 603 29.18 0.62 -5.52
C SER A 603 28.61 1.72 -4.61
N GLN A 604 29.45 2.69 -4.23
CA GLN A 604 28.99 3.88 -3.51
C GLN A 604 28.10 4.75 -4.42
N PRO A 605 27.03 5.39 -3.91
CA PRO A 605 26.14 6.20 -4.72
C PRO A 605 26.82 7.40 -5.40
N LEU A 606 27.85 7.97 -4.75
CA LEU A 606 28.66 9.08 -5.28
C LEU A 606 30.03 8.60 -5.81
N ASP A 607 30.14 7.35 -6.27
CA ASP A 607 31.32 6.90 -7.02
C ASP A 607 31.32 7.49 -8.44
N VAL A 608 32.05 8.59 -8.61
CA VAL A 608 32.14 9.38 -9.84
C VAL A 608 33.41 9.11 -10.67
N ARG A 609 34.19 8.05 -10.38
CA ARG A 609 35.55 7.85 -10.94
C ARG A 609 35.63 7.96 -12.46
N GLU A 610 34.69 7.39 -13.20
CA GLU A 610 34.68 7.43 -14.67
C GLU A 610 34.41 8.84 -15.19
N THR A 611 33.44 9.54 -14.58
CA THR A 611 33.12 10.93 -14.91
C THR A 611 34.26 11.87 -14.52
N GLN A 612 34.93 11.62 -13.40
CA GLN A 612 36.12 12.34 -12.98
C GLN A 612 37.23 12.21 -14.03
N GLN A 613 37.49 11.01 -14.56
CA GLN A 613 38.49 10.82 -15.61
C GLN A 613 38.14 11.62 -16.88
N GLN A 614 36.86 11.73 -17.23
CA GLN A 614 36.42 12.57 -18.35
C GLN A 614 36.68 14.07 -18.09
N LEU A 615 36.41 14.56 -16.87
CA LEU A 615 36.69 15.95 -16.48
C LEU A 615 38.20 16.25 -16.48
N VAL A 616 39.03 15.33 -15.96
CA VAL A 616 40.50 15.46 -15.97
C VAL A 616 41.04 15.50 -17.40
N ASN A 617 40.52 14.66 -18.30
CA ASN A 617 40.93 14.69 -19.71
C ASN A 617 40.59 16.04 -20.37
N ALA A 618 39.45 16.64 -20.04
CA ALA A 618 39.08 17.98 -20.50
C ALA A 618 40.02 19.06 -19.91
N GLU A 619 40.38 18.96 -18.63
CA GLU A 619 41.36 19.85 -17.99
C GLU A 619 42.71 19.82 -18.72
N SER A 620 43.22 18.63 -19.06
CA SER A 620 44.50 18.48 -19.78
C SER A 620 44.49 19.14 -21.16
N ILE A 621 43.35 19.15 -21.87
CA ILE A 621 43.23 19.85 -23.16
C ILE A 621 43.31 21.36 -22.98
N VAL A 622 42.59 21.90 -21.98
CA VAL A 622 42.60 23.34 -21.66
C VAL A 622 43.99 23.77 -21.22
N GLU A 623 44.65 23.01 -20.37
CA GLU A 623 46.01 23.29 -19.89
C GLU A 623 47.01 23.35 -21.05
N SER A 624 47.01 22.34 -21.94
CA SER A 624 47.91 22.32 -23.09
C SER A 624 47.68 23.51 -24.03
N LEU A 625 46.43 23.86 -24.31
CA LEU A 625 46.12 25.00 -25.17
C LEU A 625 46.45 26.34 -24.50
N SER A 626 46.26 26.46 -23.19
CA SER A 626 46.62 27.66 -22.42
C SER A 626 48.11 28.00 -22.54
N GLN A 627 48.97 27.00 -22.30
CA GLN A 627 50.43 27.18 -22.38
C GLN A 627 50.88 27.59 -23.78
N ILE A 628 50.27 27.01 -24.82
CA ILE A 628 50.59 27.33 -26.22
C ILE A 628 50.09 28.74 -26.58
N SER A 629 48.88 29.12 -26.13
CA SER A 629 48.36 30.48 -26.33
C SER A 629 49.31 31.52 -25.73
N GLU A 630 49.78 31.31 -24.50
CA GLU A 630 50.74 32.21 -23.84
C GLU A 630 52.08 32.30 -24.59
N GLN A 631 52.61 31.17 -25.07
CA GLN A 631 53.83 31.14 -25.88
C GLN A 631 53.71 31.98 -27.16
N HIS A 632 52.51 32.07 -27.73
CA HIS A 632 52.21 32.83 -28.93
C HIS A 632 51.57 34.21 -28.67
N GLN A 633 51.64 34.71 -27.42
CA GLN A 633 51.07 35.99 -27.00
C GLN A 633 49.54 36.11 -27.23
N ALA A 634 48.83 34.99 -27.28
CA ALA A 634 47.38 34.94 -27.21
C ALA A 634 46.90 34.83 -25.75
N GLU A 635 45.60 34.97 -25.54
CA GLU A 635 45.01 34.97 -24.20
C GLU A 635 45.13 33.60 -23.52
N SER A 636 45.48 33.60 -22.24
CA SER A 636 45.56 32.40 -21.39
C SER A 636 44.17 31.81 -21.11
N LEU A 637 44.09 30.50 -20.96
CA LEU A 637 42.89 29.78 -20.51
C LEU A 637 42.95 29.41 -19.01
N GLN A 638 43.83 30.05 -18.23
CA GLN A 638 44.03 29.73 -16.80
C GLN A 638 42.73 29.73 -15.98
N GLY A 639 41.83 30.71 -16.19
CA GLY A 639 40.54 30.75 -15.47
C GLY A 639 39.63 29.55 -15.77
N ALA A 640 39.68 29.01 -17.00
CA ALA A 640 38.96 27.78 -17.36
C ALA A 640 39.60 26.55 -16.70
N GLN A 641 40.93 26.50 -16.63
CA GLN A 641 41.65 25.44 -15.94
C GLN A 641 41.32 25.41 -14.44
N ASP A 642 41.39 26.56 -13.76
CA ASP A 642 41.17 26.68 -12.32
C ASP A 642 39.75 26.25 -11.92
N THR A 643 38.75 26.66 -12.71
CA THR A 643 37.33 26.33 -12.46
C THR A 643 37.01 24.87 -12.75
N MET A 644 37.60 24.24 -13.77
CA MET A 644 37.44 22.79 -14.00
C MET A 644 38.14 21.95 -12.94
N ARG A 645 39.30 22.39 -12.44
CA ARG A 645 39.97 21.76 -11.30
C ARG A 645 39.13 21.90 -10.02
N ALA A 646 38.55 23.07 -9.77
CA ALA A 646 37.66 23.31 -8.64
C ALA A 646 36.40 22.42 -8.70
N LEU A 647 35.78 22.25 -9.87
CA LEU A 647 34.66 21.32 -10.06
C LEU A 647 35.07 19.87 -9.80
N THR A 648 36.22 19.45 -10.35
CA THR A 648 36.73 18.09 -10.14
C THR A 648 37.00 17.81 -8.65
N ASN A 649 37.59 18.77 -7.93
CA ASN A 649 37.81 18.68 -6.48
C ASN A 649 36.48 18.70 -5.69
N ALA A 650 35.50 19.49 -6.12
CA ALA A 650 34.19 19.57 -5.47
C ALA A 650 33.43 18.24 -5.45
N THR A 651 33.72 17.32 -6.37
CA THR A 651 33.12 15.97 -6.40
C THR A 651 33.77 14.96 -5.43
N GLN A 652 34.82 15.38 -4.71
CA GLN A 652 35.64 14.49 -3.90
C GLN A 652 35.71 14.94 -2.45
N ASN A 653 35.19 14.11 -1.55
CA ASN A 653 35.38 14.22 -0.11
C ASN A 653 35.05 12.87 0.53
N SER A 654 35.73 12.49 1.61
CA SER A 654 35.53 11.20 2.26
C SER A 654 34.91 11.40 3.63
N VAL A 655 33.78 10.74 3.89
CA VAL A 655 33.18 10.69 5.24
C VAL A 655 33.27 9.28 5.81
N ASN A 656 33.68 9.21 7.07
CA ASN A 656 33.72 7.96 7.81
C ASN A 656 32.31 7.55 8.22
N GLY A 657 32.00 6.27 8.09
CA GLY A 657 30.82 5.70 8.70
C GLY A 657 30.85 5.86 10.21
N ALA A 658 29.71 6.17 10.84
CA ALA A 658 29.60 6.31 12.28
C ALA A 658 30.06 5.02 12.99
N MET A 659 31.27 5.05 13.57
CA MET A 659 31.74 4.05 14.52
C MET A 659 31.14 4.40 15.89
N GLY A 660 29.90 3.95 16.12
CA GLY A 660 29.23 4.18 17.40
C GLY A 660 30.02 3.58 18.56
N GLY A 661 30.41 4.41 19.53
CA GLY A 661 30.95 3.93 20.80
C GLY A 661 29.95 3.00 21.50
N GLY A 662 30.29 1.72 21.61
CA GLY A 662 29.56 0.71 22.40
C GLY A 662 28.24 0.17 21.83
N GLY A 663 27.82 0.55 20.62
CA GLY A 663 26.56 0.11 20.00
C GLY A 663 26.65 -1.22 19.23
N ASN A 664 25.52 -1.88 18.96
CA ASN A 664 25.48 -3.13 18.18
C ASN A 664 25.27 -2.85 16.68
N THR A 665 26.28 -3.16 15.88
CA THR A 665 26.26 -3.03 14.41
C THR A 665 26.49 -4.37 13.70
N ALA A 666 26.56 -5.48 14.44
CA ALA A 666 26.89 -6.81 13.93
C ALA A 666 28.16 -6.87 13.05
N GLY A 667 29.13 -5.99 13.29
CA GLY A 667 30.42 -5.96 12.57
C GLY A 667 30.39 -5.36 11.16
N GLY A 668 29.27 -4.78 10.72
CA GLY A 668 29.13 -4.12 9.42
C GLY A 668 28.81 -2.62 9.52
N GLY A 669 28.66 -1.98 8.37
CA GLY A 669 28.40 -0.53 8.28
C GLY A 669 29.60 0.34 8.68
N THR A 670 30.82 -0.16 8.47
CA THR A 670 32.07 0.56 8.72
C THR A 670 32.80 0.86 7.41
N GLY A 671 33.70 1.84 7.43
CA GLY A 671 34.48 2.26 6.26
C GLY A 671 34.18 3.70 5.86
N ASN A 672 34.63 4.09 4.68
CA ASN A 672 34.58 5.48 4.20
C ASN A 672 33.80 5.55 2.88
N ALA A 673 32.98 6.57 2.72
CA ALA A 673 32.20 6.81 1.50
C ALA A 673 32.50 8.18 0.91
N ASN A 674 32.50 8.27 -0.43
CA ASN A 674 32.63 9.55 -1.14
C ASN A 674 31.38 10.42 -0.94
N VAL A 675 31.58 11.72 -0.75
CA VAL A 675 30.56 12.77 -0.75
C VAL A 675 31.06 13.97 -1.54
N PHE A 676 30.15 14.83 -2.01
CA PHE A 676 30.56 16.08 -2.66
C PHE A 676 30.94 17.13 -1.61
N GLN A 677 32.06 17.81 -1.83
CA GLN A 677 32.56 18.88 -0.97
C GLN A 677 31.70 20.16 -1.12
N GLN A 678 31.10 20.37 -2.30
CA GLN A 678 30.22 21.48 -2.63
C GLN A 678 28.91 20.95 -3.25
N PRO A 679 27.80 21.70 -3.20
CA PRO A 679 26.53 21.29 -3.80
C PRO A 679 26.58 21.39 -5.33
N VAL A 680 27.25 20.44 -5.98
CA VAL A 680 27.42 20.38 -7.43
C VAL A 680 26.52 19.34 -8.08
N MET A 681 26.14 19.58 -9.34
CA MET A 681 25.43 18.64 -10.19
C MET A 681 26.35 18.21 -11.33
N VAL A 682 26.47 16.90 -11.56
CA VAL A 682 27.34 16.35 -12.60
C VAL A 682 26.59 15.30 -13.41
N PHE A 683 26.70 15.39 -14.74
CA PHE A 683 26.16 14.42 -15.69
C PHE A 683 27.32 13.65 -16.33
N GLY A 684 27.28 12.32 -16.29
CA GLY A 684 28.33 11.46 -16.87
C GLY A 684 27.75 10.30 -17.69
N SER A 685 28.21 10.14 -18.93
CA SER A 685 27.72 9.10 -19.85
C SER A 685 28.88 8.57 -20.71
N PRO A 686 28.97 7.24 -20.95
CA PRO A 686 29.99 6.68 -21.84
C PRO A 686 29.68 6.89 -23.34
N ALA A 687 28.44 7.21 -23.70
CA ALA A 687 28.00 7.29 -25.10
C ALA A 687 27.68 8.73 -25.56
N ALA A 688 26.67 9.36 -24.98
CA ALA A 688 26.26 10.72 -25.33
C ALA A 688 25.45 11.36 -24.19
N ILE A 689 25.45 12.70 -24.16
CA ILE A 689 24.53 13.55 -23.38
C ILE A 689 23.88 14.50 -24.40
N GLY A 690 22.55 14.51 -24.48
CA GLY A 690 21.81 15.33 -25.43
C GLY A 690 20.98 16.41 -24.73
N LEU A 691 21.13 17.66 -25.14
CA LEU A 691 20.25 18.76 -24.79
C LEU A 691 19.51 19.17 -26.07
N SER A 692 18.18 19.00 -26.10
CA SER A 692 17.35 19.31 -27.26
C SER A 692 16.10 20.02 -26.82
N SER A 693 15.82 21.16 -27.45
CA SER A 693 14.61 21.95 -27.21
C SER A 693 14.09 22.46 -28.54
N GLN A 694 12.77 22.47 -28.71
CA GLN A 694 12.13 23.05 -29.89
C GLN A 694 12.12 24.58 -29.84
N GLN A 695 12.27 25.18 -28.66
CA GLN A 695 12.21 26.63 -28.46
C GLN A 695 13.60 27.23 -28.24
N SER A 696 14.21 26.94 -27.10
CA SER A 696 15.52 27.47 -26.72
C SER A 696 16.24 26.55 -25.73
N ILE A 697 17.57 26.65 -25.74
CA ILE A 697 18.44 26.12 -24.69
C ILE A 697 19.19 27.34 -24.15
N HIS A 698 19.08 27.59 -22.84
CA HIS A 698 19.76 28.70 -22.17
C HIS A 698 20.88 28.14 -21.28
N SER A 699 22.09 28.67 -21.43
CA SER A 699 23.22 28.39 -20.54
C SER A 699 23.77 29.73 -20.06
N ALA A 700 23.74 29.95 -18.76
CA ALA A 700 24.22 31.18 -18.13
C ALA A 700 25.02 30.81 -16.88
N ALA A 701 26.15 31.49 -16.67
CA ALA A 701 26.95 31.42 -15.47
C ALA A 701 27.43 32.82 -15.12
N THR A 702 27.48 33.15 -13.83
CA THR A 702 28.00 34.44 -13.35
C THR A 702 29.50 34.58 -13.59
N GLU A 703 30.23 33.47 -13.56
CA GLU A 703 31.68 33.45 -13.73
C GLU A 703 32.09 32.86 -15.09
N HIS A 704 31.93 31.55 -15.31
CA HIS A 704 32.49 30.87 -16.48
C HIS A 704 31.55 29.86 -17.14
N ILE A 705 31.54 29.85 -18.48
CA ILE A 705 30.99 28.75 -19.31
C ILE A 705 32.15 28.14 -20.10
N ASN A 706 32.50 26.89 -19.79
CA ASN A 706 33.56 26.14 -20.46
C ASN A 706 32.97 25.13 -21.45
N LEU A 707 33.29 25.27 -22.75
CA LEU A 707 32.90 24.32 -23.81
C LEU A 707 34.16 23.64 -24.37
N VAL A 708 34.46 22.42 -23.89
CA VAL A 708 35.69 21.69 -24.21
C VAL A 708 35.36 20.42 -24.99
N SER A 709 36.08 20.18 -26.10
CA SER A 709 36.00 18.94 -26.90
C SER A 709 37.41 18.43 -27.16
N GLY A 710 37.61 17.11 -27.02
CA GLY A 710 38.90 16.48 -27.33
C GLY A 710 39.18 16.28 -28.82
N GLN A 711 38.20 16.59 -29.69
CA GLN A 711 38.33 16.52 -31.14
C GLN A 711 37.81 17.82 -31.77
N SER A 712 36.54 17.83 -32.21
CA SER A 712 35.92 18.98 -32.89
C SER A 712 34.79 19.57 -32.05
N THR A 713 34.66 20.90 -32.08
CA THR A 713 33.47 21.64 -31.63
C THR A 713 32.78 22.24 -32.84
N HIS A 714 31.49 21.95 -33.04
CA HIS A 714 30.70 22.47 -34.16
C HIS A 714 29.69 23.51 -33.65
N ILE A 715 29.74 24.72 -34.19
CA ILE A 715 28.75 25.78 -33.95
C ILE A 715 28.09 26.11 -35.29
N ALA A 716 26.79 25.84 -35.40
CA ALA A 716 26.00 26.12 -36.58
C ALA A 716 24.72 26.87 -36.20
N ALA A 717 24.44 27.99 -36.86
CA ALA A 717 23.24 28.78 -36.66
C ALA A 717 22.50 28.96 -37.99
N GLY A 718 21.20 28.65 -38.00
CA GLY A 718 20.38 28.73 -39.22
C GLY A 718 20.07 30.16 -39.68
N LYS A 719 20.06 31.13 -38.76
CA LYS A 719 19.76 32.54 -39.05
C LYS A 719 20.96 33.46 -38.76
N SER A 720 21.34 33.58 -37.49
CA SER A 720 22.40 34.49 -37.05
C SER A 720 23.15 33.88 -35.87
N LEU A 721 24.48 34.05 -35.86
CA LEU A 721 25.31 33.89 -34.67
C LEU A 721 25.69 35.30 -34.20
N ILE A 722 25.30 35.67 -32.98
CA ILE A 722 25.55 37.00 -32.39
C ILE A 722 26.41 36.80 -31.14
N ALA A 723 27.56 37.45 -31.08
CA ALA A 723 28.44 37.46 -29.91
C ALA A 723 28.74 38.92 -29.54
N SER A 724 28.38 39.32 -28.32
CA SER A 724 28.65 40.65 -27.76
C SER A 724 29.52 40.48 -26.52
N ILE A 725 30.69 41.11 -26.50
CA ILE A 725 31.68 40.93 -25.43
C ILE A 725 31.99 42.29 -24.79
N GLY A 726 31.93 42.37 -23.47
CA GLY A 726 32.16 43.61 -22.72
C GLY A 726 33.63 44.04 -22.64
N GLU A 727 34.55 43.09 -22.56
CA GLU A 727 35.99 43.37 -22.42
C GLU A 727 36.82 42.92 -23.63
N LYS A 728 36.91 41.61 -23.91
CA LYS A 728 37.84 41.08 -24.93
C LYS A 728 37.34 39.84 -25.68
N LEU A 729 37.50 39.82 -26.99
CA LEU A 729 37.34 38.63 -27.84
C LEU A 729 38.71 38.13 -28.30
N SER A 730 39.09 36.91 -27.93
CA SER A 730 40.35 36.27 -28.35
C SER A 730 40.08 35.00 -29.15
N LEU A 731 40.66 34.89 -30.35
CA LEU A 731 40.54 33.72 -31.23
C LEU A 731 41.94 33.24 -31.62
N PHE A 732 42.29 32.01 -31.24
CA PHE A 732 43.61 31.42 -31.45
C PHE A 732 43.52 30.07 -32.19
N VAL A 733 44.41 29.86 -33.17
CA VAL A 733 44.55 28.60 -33.91
C VAL A 733 46.03 28.25 -34.04
N GLN A 734 46.43 27.09 -33.50
CA GLN A 734 47.84 26.68 -33.46
C GLN A 734 48.41 26.26 -34.83
N ASN A 735 47.75 25.33 -35.53
CA ASN A 735 48.38 24.60 -36.65
C ASN A 735 47.86 24.98 -38.04
N ALA A 736 46.53 25.00 -38.25
CA ALA A 736 45.93 25.03 -39.60
C ALA A 736 45.58 26.44 -40.14
N GLY A 737 45.73 27.49 -39.33
CA GLY A 737 45.36 28.88 -39.65
C GLY A 737 43.86 29.19 -39.56
N MET A 738 43.50 30.48 -39.58
CA MET A 738 42.12 30.98 -39.50
C MET A 738 41.60 31.43 -40.87
N LYS A 739 40.31 31.24 -41.15
CA LYS A 739 39.65 31.69 -42.38
C LYS A 739 38.30 32.35 -42.08
N LEU A 740 38.05 33.52 -42.69
CA LEU A 740 36.78 34.25 -42.61
C LEU A 740 36.22 34.40 -44.03
N PHE A 741 35.01 33.87 -44.26
CA PHE A 741 34.35 33.88 -45.57
C PHE A 741 32.94 34.45 -45.47
N SER A 742 32.54 35.26 -46.45
CA SER A 742 31.14 35.64 -46.68
C SER A 742 30.79 35.36 -48.14
N ALA A 743 29.72 34.59 -48.36
CA ALA A 743 29.34 34.14 -49.70
C ALA A 743 28.62 35.22 -50.54
N LYS A 744 27.85 36.11 -49.88
CA LYS A 744 27.07 37.17 -50.54
C LYS A 744 27.23 38.55 -49.87
N GLY A 745 27.40 38.60 -48.55
CA GLY A 745 27.55 39.86 -47.80
C GLY A 745 29.01 40.33 -47.72
N LYS A 746 29.23 41.54 -47.18
CA LYS A 746 30.58 42.03 -46.86
C LYS A 746 31.11 41.40 -45.57
N ILE A 747 32.43 41.25 -45.46
CA ILE A 747 33.13 41.13 -44.18
C ILE A 747 33.56 42.54 -43.79
N GLU A 748 33.24 42.97 -42.58
CA GLU A 748 33.50 44.32 -42.09
C GLU A 748 34.21 44.24 -40.73
N ILE A 749 35.32 44.97 -40.59
CA ILE A 749 36.11 45.08 -39.37
C ILE A 749 36.24 46.58 -39.08
N GLN A 750 35.81 47.01 -37.89
CA GLN A 750 35.81 48.40 -37.47
C GLN A 750 36.36 48.52 -36.05
N ALA A 751 37.17 49.55 -35.79
CA ALA A 751 37.60 49.97 -34.47
C ALA A 751 37.21 51.45 -34.29
N HIS A 752 36.53 51.78 -33.19
CA HIS A 752 35.95 53.12 -32.99
C HIS A 752 36.87 54.07 -32.22
N ALA A 753 37.59 53.56 -31.22
CA ALA A 753 38.44 54.36 -30.33
C ALA A 753 39.94 54.10 -30.51
N ASP A 754 40.32 52.98 -31.15
CA ASP A 754 41.71 52.55 -31.29
C ASP A 754 42.00 52.02 -32.72
N ASN A 755 43.23 51.57 -32.98
CA ASN A 755 43.69 51.13 -34.29
C ASN A 755 43.19 49.72 -34.67
N ILE A 756 43.24 49.43 -35.98
CA ILE A 756 43.20 48.05 -36.50
C ILE A 756 44.62 47.70 -36.92
N GLU A 757 45.24 46.72 -36.26
CA GLU A 757 46.57 46.22 -36.62
C GLU A 757 46.47 44.91 -37.41
N MET A 758 47.14 44.83 -38.57
CA MET A 758 47.26 43.61 -39.38
C MET A 758 48.73 43.27 -39.58
N THR A 759 49.25 42.31 -38.80
CA THR A 759 50.67 41.95 -38.80
C THR A 759 50.88 40.53 -39.32
N ALA A 760 51.84 40.33 -40.22
CA ALA A 760 52.21 39.02 -40.74
C ALA A 760 53.72 38.90 -40.93
N GLN A 761 54.33 37.80 -40.48
CA GLN A 761 55.78 37.55 -40.65
C GLN A 761 56.20 37.45 -42.13
N LYS A 762 55.26 37.04 -43.01
CA LYS A 762 55.50 36.90 -44.46
C LYS A 762 54.93 38.10 -45.22
N ALA A 763 53.72 37.99 -45.75
CA ALA A 763 53.11 39.02 -46.57
C ALA A 763 51.67 39.29 -46.11
N VAL A 764 51.34 40.57 -45.96
CA VAL A 764 49.94 41.05 -45.93
C VAL A 764 49.56 41.35 -47.38
N LYS A 765 48.52 40.68 -47.91
CA LYS A 765 48.01 40.91 -49.27
C LYS A 765 46.59 41.47 -49.20
N VAL A 766 46.40 42.69 -49.70
CA VAL A 766 45.07 43.26 -49.95
C VAL A 766 44.82 43.19 -51.45
N LEU A 767 43.79 42.46 -51.88
CA LEU A 767 43.52 42.17 -53.29
C LEU A 767 42.03 42.42 -53.58
N SER A 768 41.74 43.16 -54.65
CA SER A 768 40.40 43.29 -55.22
C SER A 768 40.42 42.68 -56.63
N ALA A 769 39.57 41.68 -56.88
CA ALA A 769 39.61 40.92 -58.13
C ALA A 769 38.86 41.60 -59.28
N THR A 770 37.85 42.43 -58.97
CA THR A 770 36.94 43.03 -59.96
C THR A 770 36.83 44.55 -59.86
N GLN A 771 37.05 45.12 -58.67
CA GLN A 771 36.86 46.55 -58.40
C GLN A 771 38.14 47.14 -57.80
N ASN A 772 37.99 48.07 -56.86
CA ASN A 772 39.04 48.97 -56.43
C ASN A 772 39.64 48.49 -55.10
N ILE A 773 40.85 48.95 -54.79
CA ILE A 773 41.36 49.03 -53.42
C ILE A 773 41.42 50.52 -53.09
N GLU A 774 40.67 50.96 -52.07
CA GLU A 774 40.60 52.36 -51.65
C GLU A 774 41.24 52.51 -50.27
N VAL A 775 42.20 53.45 -50.14
CA VAL A 775 42.86 53.79 -48.88
C VAL A 775 42.74 55.30 -48.71
N ALA A 776 42.10 55.74 -47.62
CA ALA A 776 41.88 57.15 -47.32
C ALA A 776 42.20 57.41 -45.83
N GLY A 777 42.94 58.48 -45.55
CA GLY A 777 43.29 58.91 -44.20
C GLY A 777 43.05 60.40 -44.02
N LYS A 778 42.49 60.81 -42.88
CA LYS A 778 42.21 62.23 -42.58
C LYS A 778 43.49 63.05 -42.35
N GLN A 779 44.50 62.46 -41.72
CA GLN A 779 45.75 63.11 -41.38
C GLN A 779 46.86 62.78 -42.37
N GLU A 780 47.07 61.49 -42.66
CA GLU A 780 48.22 61.02 -43.44
C GLU A 780 47.96 59.62 -44.00
N ILE A 781 48.49 59.36 -45.20
CA ILE A 781 48.74 58.00 -45.71
C ILE A 781 50.24 57.88 -45.95
N LEU A 782 50.90 56.93 -45.27
CA LEU A 782 52.33 56.67 -45.42
C LEU A 782 52.56 55.23 -45.88
N ILE A 783 53.16 55.07 -47.04
CA ILE A 783 53.65 53.78 -47.54
C ILE A 783 55.17 53.84 -47.45
N THR A 784 55.79 52.99 -46.64
CA THR A 784 57.24 53.00 -46.40
C THR A 784 57.85 51.61 -46.54
N SER A 785 59.08 51.54 -47.06
CA SER A 785 59.85 50.31 -47.14
C SER A 785 61.34 50.62 -47.23
N GLY A 786 62.16 50.07 -46.32
CA GLY A 786 63.62 50.19 -46.35
C GLY A 786 64.14 51.64 -46.35
N GLY A 787 63.39 52.59 -45.78
CA GLY A 787 63.73 54.03 -45.75
C GLY A 787 63.19 54.84 -46.94
N ALA A 788 62.65 54.21 -47.99
CA ALA A 788 61.90 54.90 -49.03
C ALA A 788 60.42 55.03 -48.65
N TYR A 789 59.78 56.14 -49.01
CA TYR A 789 58.37 56.35 -48.73
C TYR A 789 57.61 57.14 -49.80
N ILE A 790 56.30 56.89 -49.84
CA ILE A 790 55.30 57.72 -50.49
C ILE A 790 54.36 58.19 -49.39
N ARG A 791 54.30 59.51 -49.17
CA ARG A 791 53.47 60.14 -48.15
C ARG A 791 52.46 61.07 -48.78
N LEU A 792 51.18 60.89 -48.46
CA LEU A 792 50.10 61.81 -48.81
C LEU A 792 49.63 62.51 -47.54
N LYS A 793 49.79 63.83 -47.46
CA LYS A 793 49.44 64.64 -46.29
C LYS A 793 49.06 66.07 -46.69
N ASP A 794 47.95 66.59 -46.14
CA ASP A 794 47.46 67.95 -46.37
C ASP A 794 47.32 68.35 -47.86
N GLY A 795 47.01 67.37 -48.72
CA GLY A 795 46.91 67.54 -50.18
C GLY A 795 48.23 67.47 -50.96
N ASN A 796 49.38 67.30 -50.27
CA ASN A 796 50.68 67.13 -50.88
C ASN A 796 51.05 65.65 -51.06
N ILE A 797 51.85 65.35 -52.09
CA ILE A 797 52.47 64.04 -52.32
C ILE A 797 53.98 64.21 -52.18
N GLU A 798 54.57 63.56 -51.16
CA GLU A 798 56.02 63.46 -50.99
C GLU A 798 56.48 62.07 -51.44
N ILE A 799 57.42 62.03 -52.39
CA ILE A 799 58.05 60.79 -52.85
C ILE A 799 59.54 60.92 -52.54
N HIS A 800 60.06 60.08 -51.64
CA HIS A 800 61.44 60.11 -51.20
C HIS A 800 62.00 58.69 -51.17
N ALA A 801 63.20 58.48 -51.72
CA ALA A 801 63.96 57.26 -51.56
C ALA A 801 65.42 57.59 -51.19
N PRO A 802 66.06 56.83 -50.29
CA PRO A 802 67.50 56.96 -50.01
C PRO A 802 68.38 56.65 -51.22
N GLY A 803 67.84 55.95 -52.22
CA GLY A 803 68.47 55.64 -53.51
C GLY A 803 67.80 56.34 -54.70
N LYS A 804 67.73 55.67 -55.86
CA LYS A 804 67.13 56.22 -57.09
C LYS A 804 65.60 56.14 -57.06
N ILE A 805 64.92 57.26 -57.34
CA ILE A 805 63.50 57.27 -57.76
C ILE A 805 63.48 57.15 -59.29
N ASP A 806 63.05 56.00 -59.82
CA ASP A 806 63.02 55.73 -61.27
C ASP A 806 61.57 55.82 -61.79
N ILE A 807 61.21 56.93 -62.44
CA ILE A 807 59.87 57.17 -62.98
C ILE A 807 59.95 57.04 -64.52
N LYS A 808 59.35 56.00 -65.10
CA LYS A 808 59.48 55.67 -66.52
C LYS A 808 58.21 56.00 -67.31
N GLY A 809 58.28 57.01 -68.19
CA GLY A 809 57.22 57.40 -69.13
C GLY A 809 57.77 58.24 -70.31
N ALA A 810 57.09 58.24 -71.46
CA ALA A 810 57.50 59.01 -72.64
C ALA A 810 57.15 60.51 -72.56
N GLN A 811 56.28 60.91 -71.62
CA GLN A 811 55.86 62.29 -71.39
C GLN A 811 55.38 62.45 -69.94
N HIS A 812 55.78 63.54 -69.27
CA HIS A 812 55.40 63.84 -67.88
C HIS A 812 54.78 65.25 -67.85
N ILE A 813 53.45 65.31 -67.78
CA ILE A 813 52.68 66.56 -67.83
C ILE A 813 52.02 66.76 -66.46
N PHE A 814 52.39 67.82 -65.75
CA PHE A 814 51.75 68.23 -64.51
C PHE A 814 50.73 69.34 -64.83
N ASN A 815 49.46 68.95 -65.04
CA ASN A 815 48.37 69.91 -65.18
C ASN A 815 48.03 70.54 -63.81
N GLY A 816 47.43 71.74 -63.80
CA GLY A 816 47.10 72.51 -62.59
C GLY A 816 46.21 71.76 -61.57
N PRO A 817 46.06 72.30 -60.35
CA PRO A 817 45.46 71.57 -59.22
C PRO A 817 44.02 71.13 -59.52
N ALA A 818 43.74 69.86 -59.25
CA ALA A 818 42.39 69.30 -59.21
C ALA A 818 42.18 68.67 -57.82
N GLN A 819 40.99 68.86 -57.25
CA GLN A 819 40.61 68.30 -55.95
C GLN A 819 39.43 67.35 -56.12
N GLN A 820 39.50 66.20 -55.46
CA GLN A 820 38.40 65.25 -55.36
C GLN A 820 38.16 65.00 -53.86
N SER A 821 36.95 65.24 -53.36
CA SER A 821 36.60 64.92 -51.98
C SER A 821 36.25 63.44 -51.85
N TYR A 822 36.84 62.76 -50.88
CA TYR A 822 36.44 61.42 -50.47
C TYR A 822 35.67 61.55 -49.15
N PRO A 823 34.34 61.31 -49.13
CA PRO A 823 33.58 61.36 -47.89
C PRO A 823 33.99 60.19 -47.01
N LEU A 824 34.79 60.46 -45.96
CA LEU A 824 35.07 59.47 -44.94
C LEU A 824 33.74 59.12 -44.23
N PRO A 825 33.44 57.83 -44.02
CA PRO A 825 32.20 57.43 -43.34
C PRO A 825 32.13 58.10 -41.96
N ALA A 826 30.98 58.69 -41.65
CA ALA A 826 30.75 59.32 -40.36
C ALA A 826 30.75 58.23 -39.28
N LEU A 827 31.84 58.17 -38.51
CA LEU A 827 31.86 57.39 -37.28
C LEU A 827 30.81 57.98 -36.34
N PRO A 828 29.96 57.16 -35.69
CA PRO A 828 29.04 57.66 -34.69
C PRO A 828 29.84 58.39 -33.60
N ILE A 829 29.57 59.67 -33.44
CA ILE A 829 30.15 60.49 -32.37
C ILE A 829 29.52 59.98 -31.07
N PRO A 830 30.32 59.62 -30.04
CA PRO A 830 29.77 59.25 -28.73
C PRO A 830 28.81 60.33 -28.25
N SER A 831 27.60 59.93 -27.84
CA SER A 831 26.49 60.78 -27.41
C SER A 831 26.72 61.52 -26.08
N ASP A 832 27.97 61.73 -25.68
CA ASP A 832 28.33 62.09 -24.31
C ASP A 832 28.86 63.52 -24.16
N MET A 833 28.36 64.46 -24.98
CA MET A 833 28.34 65.88 -24.57
C MET A 833 26.95 66.20 -24.03
N LYS A 834 26.72 65.90 -22.75
CA LYS A 834 25.58 66.44 -22.00
C LYS A 834 25.74 67.96 -21.91
N ARG A 835 25.11 68.68 -22.84
CA ARG A 835 24.99 70.15 -22.77
C ARG A 835 23.89 70.47 -21.76
N PHE A 836 24.24 71.06 -20.61
CA PHE A 836 23.25 71.58 -19.68
C PHE A 836 22.60 72.80 -20.31
N SER A 837 21.27 72.81 -20.39
CA SER A 837 20.52 73.88 -21.04
C SER A 837 19.87 74.77 -19.99
N ASN A 838 20.24 76.05 -20.01
CA ASN A 838 19.73 77.06 -19.09
C ASN A 838 18.92 78.11 -19.86
N ARG A 839 17.94 78.73 -19.19
CA ARG A 839 17.18 79.87 -19.71
C ARG A 839 16.99 80.88 -18.59
N LEU A 840 17.17 82.15 -18.91
CA LEU A 840 16.88 83.26 -18.01
C LEU A 840 15.36 83.51 -17.98
N ASP A 841 14.74 83.45 -16.80
CA ASP A 841 13.33 83.78 -16.55
C ASP A 841 13.25 84.81 -15.41
N MET A 842 12.83 86.03 -15.75
CA MET A 842 12.71 87.16 -14.81
C MET A 842 11.25 87.50 -14.51
N SER A 843 10.29 86.63 -14.85
CA SER A 843 8.85 86.91 -14.74
C SER A 843 8.33 87.06 -13.31
N GLY A 844 9.13 86.69 -12.29
CA GLY A 844 8.76 86.71 -10.87
C GLY A 844 9.57 87.66 -9.98
N LEU A 845 10.46 88.49 -10.53
CA LEU A 845 11.25 89.46 -9.75
C LEU A 845 10.53 90.81 -9.68
N ASP A 846 10.15 91.22 -8.48
CA ASP A 846 9.50 92.51 -8.20
C ASP A 846 10.37 93.68 -8.69
N ALA A 847 9.73 94.63 -9.38
CA ALA A 847 10.37 95.78 -10.00
C ALA A 847 11.14 96.64 -8.97
N ILE A 848 12.42 96.93 -9.24
CA ILE A 848 13.19 97.89 -8.47
C ILE A 848 12.71 99.31 -8.83
N ALA A 849 12.34 100.11 -7.83
CA ALA A 849 11.84 101.46 -8.01
C ALA A 849 12.94 102.41 -8.52
N ALA A 850 12.74 103.02 -9.69
CA ALA A 850 13.53 104.16 -10.14
C ALA A 850 13.11 105.44 -9.39
N SER A 851 14.05 106.36 -9.21
CA SER A 851 13.87 107.63 -8.48
C SER A 851 12.89 108.63 -9.12
N ASP A 852 12.29 108.28 -10.26
CA ASP A 852 11.30 109.09 -10.99
C ASP A 852 9.85 108.56 -10.89
N GLY A 853 9.62 107.45 -10.17
CA GLY A 853 8.28 106.95 -9.87
C GLY A 853 7.59 106.17 -10.99
N THR A 854 8.31 105.68 -12.01
CA THR A 854 7.74 104.76 -13.00
C THR A 854 8.18 103.30 -12.79
N THR A 855 7.22 102.38 -12.83
CA THR A 855 7.45 100.92 -12.77
C THR A 855 7.92 100.42 -14.13
N HIS A 856 9.11 99.84 -14.18
CA HIS A 856 9.67 99.30 -15.42
C HIS A 856 9.71 97.76 -15.38
N ALA A 857 9.03 97.10 -16.31
CA ALA A 857 9.21 95.67 -16.57
C ALA A 857 10.61 95.40 -17.18
N TRP A 858 11.21 94.24 -16.89
CA TRP A 858 12.49 93.77 -17.45
C TRP A 858 12.41 93.39 -18.94
N ALA A 859 11.49 93.99 -19.69
CA ALA A 859 11.28 93.75 -21.11
C ALA A 859 12.32 94.51 -21.96
N ASN A 860 12.89 93.84 -22.97
CA ASN A 860 13.89 94.40 -23.90
C ASN A 860 15.19 94.91 -23.25
N ALA A 861 15.62 94.33 -22.13
CA ALA A 861 16.88 94.66 -21.47
C ALA A 861 18.05 93.81 -22.02
N PRO A 862 19.20 94.41 -22.38
CA PRO A 862 20.39 93.66 -22.74
C PRO A 862 20.97 92.92 -21.54
N TYR A 863 21.44 91.69 -21.79
CA TYR A 863 22.13 90.86 -20.81
C TYR A 863 23.30 90.12 -21.44
N TYR A 864 24.29 89.76 -20.62
CA TYR A 864 25.26 88.73 -20.94
C TYR A 864 25.46 87.78 -19.77
N VAL A 865 25.89 86.57 -20.10
CA VAL A 865 26.14 85.48 -19.15
C VAL A 865 27.61 85.15 -19.23
N ALA A 866 28.30 85.17 -18.10
CA ALA A 866 29.70 84.81 -17.98
C ALA A 866 29.87 83.62 -17.03
N THR A 867 30.87 82.78 -17.29
CA THR A 867 31.32 81.78 -16.31
C THR A 867 32.06 82.47 -15.14
N ALA A 868 32.28 81.76 -14.03
CA ALA A 868 33.07 82.26 -12.90
C ALA A 868 34.51 82.72 -13.27
N SER A 869 35.03 82.30 -14.43
CA SER A 869 36.31 82.75 -14.99
C SER A 869 36.24 84.08 -15.78
N GLY A 870 35.06 84.70 -15.88
CA GLY A 870 34.82 85.94 -16.62
C GLY A 870 34.65 85.75 -18.13
N THR A 871 34.52 84.51 -18.63
CA THR A 871 34.32 84.25 -20.06
C THR A 871 32.83 84.34 -20.42
N ILE A 872 32.48 85.21 -21.37
CA ILE A 872 31.11 85.39 -21.87
C ILE A 872 30.70 84.16 -22.69
N ILE A 873 29.62 83.50 -22.28
CA ILE A 873 29.09 82.28 -22.91
C ILE A 873 27.73 82.49 -23.60
N ALA A 874 27.03 83.58 -23.28
CA ALA A 874 25.84 84.03 -24.00
C ALA A 874 25.62 85.53 -23.84
N SER A 875 24.95 86.17 -24.80
CA SER A 875 24.50 87.56 -24.71
C SER A 875 23.26 87.77 -25.57
N GLY A 876 22.32 88.61 -25.13
CA GLY A 876 21.10 88.89 -25.88
C GLY A 876 20.25 89.98 -25.24
N THR A 877 19.02 90.10 -25.70
CA THR A 877 18.03 91.04 -25.15
C THR A 877 16.84 90.23 -24.64
N THR A 878 16.30 90.58 -23.46
CA THR A 878 15.10 89.91 -22.95
C THR A 878 13.88 90.20 -23.82
N ASP A 879 12.95 89.25 -23.91
CA ASP A 879 11.69 89.44 -24.64
C ASP A 879 10.70 90.37 -23.89
N ALA A 880 9.52 90.60 -24.46
CA ALA A 880 8.48 91.45 -23.89
C ALA A 880 7.99 91.01 -22.49
N PHE A 881 8.36 89.82 -22.03
CA PHE A 881 7.99 89.22 -20.75
C PHE A 881 9.18 89.04 -19.80
N GLY A 882 10.37 89.54 -20.16
CA GLY A 882 11.58 89.47 -19.33
C GLY A 882 12.37 88.16 -19.44
N ASN A 883 12.10 87.32 -20.45
CA ASN A 883 12.84 86.06 -20.62
C ASN A 883 14.02 86.22 -21.58
N GLY A 884 15.14 85.57 -21.29
CA GLY A 884 16.28 85.45 -22.18
C GLY A 884 16.19 84.25 -23.14
N GLU A 885 17.10 84.23 -24.11
CA GLU A 885 17.35 83.09 -24.99
C GLU A 885 18.03 81.95 -24.23
N ARG A 886 17.93 80.74 -24.78
CA ARG A 886 18.48 79.52 -24.17
C ARG A 886 19.98 79.44 -24.43
N PHE A 887 20.77 79.18 -23.39
CA PHE A 887 22.21 79.00 -23.48
C PHE A 887 22.67 77.66 -22.89
N PHE A 888 23.92 77.28 -23.16
CA PHE A 888 24.46 75.97 -22.82
C PHE A 888 25.80 76.07 -22.10
N THR A 889 25.98 75.29 -21.04
CA THR A 889 27.28 75.11 -20.35
C THR A 889 27.78 73.67 -20.54
N ARG A 890 29.10 73.50 -20.42
CA ARG A 890 29.75 72.17 -20.53
C ARG A 890 29.56 71.35 -19.25
N GLU A 891 29.48 72.03 -18.10
CA GLU A 891 29.28 71.45 -16.77
C GLU A 891 28.24 72.28 -15.99
N GLN A 892 27.75 71.77 -14.87
CA GLN A 892 26.88 72.51 -13.94
C GLN A 892 27.74 73.48 -13.12
N GLU A 893 28.07 74.62 -13.73
CA GLU A 893 28.82 75.70 -13.11
C GLU A 893 27.91 76.91 -12.83
N PRO A 894 28.11 77.64 -11.71
CA PRO A 894 27.45 78.93 -11.51
C PRO A 894 27.91 79.90 -12.59
N VAL A 895 26.95 80.68 -13.09
CA VAL A 895 27.17 81.72 -14.10
C VAL A 895 26.75 83.06 -13.53
N ASP A 896 27.54 84.08 -13.83
CA ASP A 896 27.20 85.45 -13.51
C ASP A 896 26.35 86.02 -14.64
N ILE A 897 25.15 86.48 -14.30
CA ILE A 897 24.25 87.15 -15.24
C ILE A 897 24.36 88.66 -14.99
N TRP A 898 24.73 89.37 -16.05
CA TRP A 898 24.88 90.81 -16.04
C TRP A 898 23.78 91.41 -16.89
N MET A 899 23.01 92.32 -16.29
CA MET A 899 21.93 93.04 -16.98
C MET A 899 22.20 94.55 -16.95
N GLU A 900 21.94 95.20 -18.08
CA GLU A 900 22.17 96.63 -18.25
C GLU A 900 20.84 97.36 -18.39
N LYS A 901 20.67 98.42 -17.58
CA LYS A 901 19.63 99.41 -17.85
C LYS A 901 20.10 100.86 -17.68
N ASP A 902 21.07 101.12 -16.80
CA ASP A 902 21.81 102.39 -16.71
C ASP A 902 23.17 102.22 -15.97
N GLU A 903 23.29 101.24 -15.05
CA GLU A 903 24.55 100.70 -14.52
C GLU A 903 24.42 99.16 -14.37
N TRP A 904 25.56 98.45 -14.38
CA TRP A 904 25.60 97.00 -14.23
C TRP A 904 25.26 96.59 -12.78
N LEU A 905 24.09 95.97 -12.59
CA LEU A 905 23.66 95.42 -11.31
C LEU A 905 23.98 93.92 -11.23
N ALA A 906 24.62 93.49 -10.14
CA ALA A 906 24.87 92.09 -9.84
C ALA A 906 23.82 91.57 -8.85
N THR A 907 23.02 90.57 -9.24
CA THR A 907 22.06 89.92 -8.33
C THR A 907 21.93 88.41 -8.59
N GLU A 908 22.05 87.68 -7.47
CA GLU A 908 21.74 86.27 -7.15
C GLU A 908 22.53 85.11 -7.79
N GLU A 909 23.17 84.34 -6.90
CA GLU A 909 23.80 83.05 -7.14
C GLU A 909 22.70 82.00 -7.39
N ILE A 910 22.43 81.68 -8.67
CA ILE A 910 21.49 80.61 -9.00
C ILE A 910 22.17 79.27 -8.68
N GLN A 911 21.96 78.77 -7.45
CA GLN A 911 22.11 77.34 -7.18
C GLN A 911 21.08 76.61 -8.04
N SER A 912 21.55 76.14 -9.19
CA SER A 912 20.85 75.14 -9.98
C SER A 912 20.38 74.03 -9.03
N PRO A 913 19.11 73.60 -9.09
CA PRO A 913 18.67 72.48 -8.28
C PRO A 913 19.64 71.34 -8.52
N THR A 914 20.21 70.83 -7.42
CA THR A 914 20.98 69.59 -7.41
C THR A 914 20.27 68.63 -8.36
N PRO A 915 20.96 67.99 -9.33
CA PRO A 915 20.41 66.81 -9.92
C PRO A 915 20.13 65.92 -8.73
N SER A 916 18.84 65.73 -8.41
CA SER A 916 18.46 64.62 -7.55
C SER A 916 19.21 63.43 -8.15
N PRO A 917 19.97 62.65 -7.35
CA PRO A 917 20.55 61.41 -7.84
C PRO A 917 19.46 60.76 -8.65
N GLN A 918 19.67 60.58 -9.96
CA GLN A 918 18.69 60.14 -10.93
C GLN A 918 17.74 59.22 -10.19
N SER A 919 16.54 59.73 -9.88
CA SER A 919 15.81 59.22 -8.74
C SER A 919 15.66 57.74 -8.96
N THR A 920 16.39 56.96 -8.16
CA THR A 920 16.24 55.53 -8.12
C THR A 920 14.90 55.17 -7.51
N THR A 921 14.06 56.18 -7.18
CA THR A 921 12.61 56.08 -7.19
C THR A 921 12.13 55.99 -8.64
N PRO A 922 11.85 54.77 -9.15
CA PRO A 922 11.15 54.62 -10.42
C PRO A 922 9.85 55.43 -10.44
N ASP A 923 9.43 55.85 -11.63
CA ASP A 923 8.13 56.48 -11.84
C ASP A 923 7.01 55.47 -11.59
N CYS A 924 6.54 55.42 -10.34
CA CYS A 924 5.42 54.59 -9.92
C CYS A 924 4.07 55.32 -10.04
N SER A 925 4.00 56.45 -10.78
CA SER A 925 2.78 57.23 -10.93
C SER A 925 1.66 56.49 -11.67
N TYR A 926 1.97 55.38 -12.34
CA TYR A 926 0.97 54.47 -12.92
C TYR A 926 0.19 53.66 -11.87
N LEU A 927 0.68 53.59 -10.62
CA LEU A 927 -0.01 53.00 -9.45
C LEU A 927 -0.91 54.02 -8.73
N ASP A 928 -1.19 55.16 -9.35
CA ASP A 928 -2.12 56.17 -8.85
C ASP A 928 -3.55 55.83 -9.28
N GLY A 929 -4.41 55.54 -8.29
CA GLY A 929 -5.81 55.20 -8.49
C GLY A 929 -6.65 56.26 -9.23
N THR A 930 -6.12 57.47 -9.45
CA THR A 930 -6.76 58.51 -10.27
C THR A 930 -6.54 58.32 -11.78
N LYS A 931 -5.59 57.45 -12.19
CA LYS A 931 -5.34 57.15 -13.61
C LYS A 931 -6.47 56.31 -14.20
N GLY A 932 -6.72 56.49 -15.49
CA GLY A 932 -7.76 55.75 -16.20
C GLY A 932 -7.50 54.24 -16.30
N ARG A 933 -6.23 53.82 -16.26
CA ARG A 933 -5.76 52.44 -16.39
C ARG A 933 -4.37 52.29 -15.77
N ILE A 934 -4.01 51.07 -15.37
CA ILE A 934 -2.64 50.69 -15.03
C ILE A 934 -1.82 50.46 -16.31
N ASP A 935 -1.02 51.43 -16.75
CA ASP A 935 -0.09 51.28 -17.87
C ASP A 935 1.35 51.55 -17.39
N ALA A 936 2.05 50.50 -16.95
CA ALA A 936 3.42 50.61 -16.50
C ALA A 936 4.39 50.83 -17.68
N PRO A 937 5.61 51.34 -17.46
CA PRO A 937 6.67 51.32 -18.47
C PRO A 937 6.88 49.90 -19.01
N ALA A 938 7.13 49.78 -20.33
CA ALA A 938 7.29 48.47 -21.00
C ALA A 938 8.30 47.53 -20.29
N ASP A 939 9.37 48.09 -19.72
CA ASP A 939 10.44 47.33 -19.05
C ASP A 939 10.02 46.73 -17.71
N PHE A 940 8.89 47.16 -17.13
CA PHE A 940 8.37 46.64 -15.87
C PHE A 940 7.52 45.38 -16.06
N TYR A 941 7.05 45.13 -17.28
CA TYR A 941 6.38 43.90 -17.66
C TYR A 941 7.42 42.80 -17.92
N SER A 942 8.01 42.29 -16.83
CA SER A 942 9.03 41.24 -16.86
C SER A 942 8.56 40.05 -17.71
N LYS A 943 9.45 39.57 -18.59
CA LYS A 943 9.18 38.38 -19.40
C LYS A 943 9.20 37.15 -18.50
N LYS A 944 8.03 36.59 -18.25
CA LYS A 944 7.79 35.42 -17.39
C LYS A 944 7.64 34.13 -18.18
N ASN A 945 7.31 34.23 -19.48
CA ASN A 945 7.12 33.07 -20.33
C ASN A 945 8.00 33.10 -21.57
N THR A 946 8.39 31.91 -22.00
CA THR A 946 8.91 31.69 -23.35
C THR A 946 7.74 31.43 -24.28
N VAL A 947 7.61 32.26 -25.32
CA VAL A 947 6.56 32.12 -26.33
C VAL A 947 7.19 31.79 -27.68
N THR A 948 6.86 30.64 -28.25
CA THR A 948 7.16 30.38 -29.66
C THR A 948 5.91 30.45 -30.49
N LEU A 949 5.97 31.21 -31.58
CA LEU A 949 4.89 31.35 -32.53
C LEU A 949 5.14 30.46 -33.76
N SER A 950 4.18 29.61 -34.12
CA SER A 950 4.27 28.81 -35.33
C SER A 950 4.27 29.66 -36.60
N LYS A 951 4.65 29.07 -37.73
CA LYS A 951 4.36 29.67 -39.03
C LYS A 951 2.85 29.63 -39.25
N GLY A 952 2.26 30.76 -39.64
CA GLY A 952 0.82 30.89 -39.82
C GLY A 952 0.26 29.89 -40.84
N SER A 953 -0.89 29.31 -40.51
CA SER A 953 -1.66 28.42 -41.39
C SER A 953 -3.04 28.99 -41.65
N ASP A 954 -3.53 28.87 -42.88
CA ASP A 954 -4.86 29.33 -43.26
C ASP A 954 -5.94 28.52 -42.52
N THR A 955 -6.94 29.22 -41.98
CA THR A 955 -8.08 28.60 -41.28
C THR A 955 -9.36 29.43 -41.45
N LYS A 956 -10.49 28.90 -40.97
CA LYS A 956 -11.74 29.63 -40.79
C LYS A 956 -12.02 29.78 -39.29
N PHE A 957 -12.26 31.01 -38.83
CA PHE A 957 -12.55 31.27 -37.42
C PHE A 957 -13.82 32.13 -37.26
N THR A 958 -14.61 31.83 -36.24
CA THR A 958 -15.79 32.61 -35.86
C THR A 958 -15.39 33.61 -34.79
N PHE A 959 -15.10 34.84 -35.21
CA PHE A 959 -14.77 35.93 -34.30
C PHE A 959 -15.98 36.32 -33.42
N PRO A 960 -15.76 36.78 -32.16
CA PRO A 960 -16.78 37.36 -31.30
C PRO A 960 -17.72 38.32 -32.05
N GLY A 961 -19.01 37.98 -32.11
CA GLY A 961 -19.99 38.62 -33.02
C GLY A 961 -20.62 37.67 -34.05
N GLY A 962 -20.15 36.43 -34.15
CA GLY A 962 -20.89 35.30 -34.71
C GLY A 962 -20.74 35.04 -36.20
N ARG A 963 -19.88 35.76 -36.93
CA ARG A 963 -19.60 35.50 -38.36
C ARG A 963 -18.28 34.78 -38.56
N GLN A 964 -18.33 33.62 -39.23
CA GLN A 964 -17.15 32.85 -39.62
C GLN A 964 -16.43 33.55 -40.79
N GLN A 965 -15.13 33.79 -40.67
CA GLN A 965 -14.30 34.50 -41.66
C GLN A 965 -12.98 33.76 -41.92
N ASP A 966 -12.31 34.09 -43.02
CA ASP A 966 -10.95 33.65 -43.29
C ASP A 966 -9.97 34.27 -42.30
N ALA A 967 -9.17 33.42 -41.66
CA ALA A 967 -8.17 33.80 -40.69
C ALA A 967 -6.86 33.06 -40.94
N THR A 968 -5.79 33.58 -40.35
CA THR A 968 -4.50 32.91 -40.21
C THR A 968 -4.39 32.48 -38.76
N LEU A 969 -4.25 31.17 -38.53
CA LEU A 969 -3.96 30.60 -37.22
C LEU A 969 -2.45 30.57 -37.01
N TYR A 970 -2.02 31.11 -35.88
CA TYR A 970 -0.68 30.93 -35.35
C TYR A 970 -0.79 30.19 -34.03
N ASN A 971 -0.20 29.01 -33.92
CA ASN A 971 -0.13 28.28 -32.66
C ASN A 971 1.04 28.88 -31.86
N ALA A 972 0.71 29.68 -30.86
CA ALA A 972 1.69 30.11 -29.87
C ALA A 972 1.85 29.00 -28.83
N LYS A 973 3.07 28.80 -28.34
CA LYS A 973 3.36 27.87 -27.24
C LYS A 973 4.03 28.66 -26.12
N VAL A 974 3.27 28.92 -25.05
CA VAL A 974 3.64 29.73 -23.89
C VAL A 974 4.08 28.79 -22.77
N ASN A 975 5.38 28.68 -22.46
CA ASN A 975 5.91 27.70 -21.48
C ASN A 975 5.33 26.29 -21.69
N ASP A 976 5.34 25.81 -22.93
CA ASP A 976 4.74 24.55 -23.38
C ASP A 976 3.19 24.47 -23.42
N HIS A 977 2.46 25.46 -22.92
CA HIS A 977 1.00 25.57 -23.05
C HIS A 977 0.60 26.10 -24.44
N PRO A 978 -0.23 25.38 -25.22
CA PRO A 978 -0.67 25.85 -26.53
C PRO A 978 -1.72 26.96 -26.40
N VAL A 979 -1.51 28.07 -27.09
CA VAL A 979 -2.44 29.20 -27.21
C VAL A 979 -2.63 29.52 -28.69
N ASP A 980 -3.84 29.35 -29.20
CA ASP A 980 -4.13 29.61 -30.61
C ASP A 980 -4.39 31.10 -30.86
N ILE A 981 -3.60 31.74 -31.71
CA ILE A 981 -3.77 33.14 -32.12
C ILE A 981 -4.44 33.21 -33.49
N TYR A 982 -5.67 33.74 -33.52
CA TYR A 982 -6.46 33.89 -34.75
C TYR A 982 -6.40 35.32 -35.28
N VAL A 983 -5.84 35.49 -36.48
CA VAL A 983 -5.70 36.79 -37.15
C VAL A 983 -6.55 36.86 -38.41
N PRO A 984 -7.46 37.82 -38.57
CA PRO A 984 -8.34 37.91 -39.73
C PRO A 984 -7.54 38.29 -40.97
N LYS A 985 -7.95 37.78 -42.15
CA LYS A 985 -7.36 38.22 -43.42
C LYS A 985 -7.87 39.59 -43.88
N SER A 986 -8.93 40.11 -43.28
CA SER A 986 -9.44 41.45 -43.53
C SER A 986 -8.60 42.50 -42.79
N SER A 987 -8.35 43.64 -43.46
CA SER A 987 -7.66 44.78 -42.85
C SER A 987 -8.54 45.46 -41.80
N ALA A 988 -7.92 46.03 -40.76
CA ALA A 988 -8.62 46.82 -39.75
C ALA A 988 -9.37 48.02 -40.38
N PRO A 989 -10.49 48.46 -39.78
CA PRO A 989 -11.23 49.65 -40.24
C PRO A 989 -10.35 50.90 -40.30
N THR A 990 -10.56 51.76 -41.30
CA THR A 990 -9.82 53.02 -41.46
C THR A 990 -9.91 53.88 -40.20
N GLY A 991 -8.77 54.35 -39.69
CA GLY A 991 -8.69 55.16 -38.47
C GLY A 991 -8.60 54.35 -37.16
N THR A 992 -8.35 53.04 -37.25
CA THR A 992 -8.14 52.17 -36.09
C THR A 992 -6.86 51.33 -36.21
N ALA A 993 -6.31 50.90 -35.08
CA ALA A 993 -5.17 49.97 -35.02
C ALA A 993 -5.53 48.70 -34.24
N VAL A 994 -4.93 47.57 -34.62
CA VAL A 994 -4.99 46.29 -33.89
C VAL A 994 -3.56 45.77 -33.69
N PRO A 995 -3.28 45.03 -32.60
CA PRO A 995 -1.98 44.38 -32.44
C PRO A 995 -1.80 43.31 -33.52
N ASP A 996 -0.56 43.11 -33.97
CA ASP A 996 -0.22 41.97 -34.82
C ASP A 996 0.12 40.72 -34.00
N GLN A 997 0.31 39.58 -34.66
CA GLN A 997 0.62 38.31 -34.00
C GLN A 997 1.95 38.34 -33.22
N GLN A 998 2.92 39.18 -33.61
CA GLN A 998 4.20 39.29 -32.91
C GLN A 998 4.04 40.12 -31.63
N ALA A 999 3.24 41.17 -31.68
CA ALA A 999 2.92 42.00 -30.53
C ALA A 999 2.07 41.23 -29.50
N ILE A 1000 1.13 40.38 -29.96
CA ILE A 1000 0.40 39.44 -29.08
C ILE A 1000 1.35 38.40 -28.48
N ALA A 1001 2.23 37.79 -29.29
CA ALA A 1001 3.20 36.82 -28.78
C ALA A 1001 4.13 37.45 -27.73
N LYS A 1002 4.56 38.70 -27.94
CA LYS A 1002 5.36 39.46 -26.97
C LYS A 1002 4.58 39.77 -25.68
N ALA A 1003 3.31 40.12 -25.75
CA ALA A 1003 2.50 40.34 -24.56
C ALA A 1003 2.25 39.04 -23.76
N LEU A 1004 2.15 37.89 -24.45
CA LEU A 1004 2.12 36.58 -23.79
C LEU A 1004 3.43 36.24 -23.08
N GLU A 1005 4.58 36.82 -23.46
CA GLU A 1005 5.84 36.65 -22.71
C GLU A 1005 5.75 37.30 -21.33
N SER A 1006 5.01 38.41 -21.19
CA SER A 1006 4.93 39.17 -19.93
C SER A 1006 3.73 38.81 -19.05
N ALA A 1007 2.75 38.07 -19.59
CA ALA A 1007 1.61 37.60 -18.81
C ALA A 1007 2.06 36.63 -17.68
N PRO A 1008 1.56 36.74 -16.46
CA PRO A 1008 1.86 35.80 -15.39
C PRO A 1008 1.39 34.36 -15.72
N PRO A 1009 2.20 33.31 -15.44
CA PRO A 1009 1.81 31.92 -15.74
C PRO A 1009 0.44 31.52 -15.16
N GLN A 1010 0.13 31.98 -13.95
CA GLN A 1010 -1.13 31.70 -13.24
C GLN A 1010 -2.36 32.27 -13.97
N GLN A 1011 -2.20 33.40 -14.67
CA GLN A 1011 -3.27 34.01 -15.45
C GLN A 1011 -3.45 33.35 -16.84
N LEU A 1012 -2.47 32.55 -17.27
CA LEU A 1012 -2.44 31.90 -18.58
C LEU A 1012 -2.96 30.46 -18.57
N GLU A 1013 -3.13 29.85 -17.39
CA GLU A 1013 -3.52 28.43 -17.26
C GLU A 1013 -4.83 28.09 -18.00
N GLN A 1014 -5.76 29.03 -18.07
CA GLN A 1014 -7.05 28.85 -18.75
C GLN A 1014 -7.10 29.51 -20.14
N LEU A 1015 -6.00 30.13 -20.58
CA LEU A 1015 -5.94 30.81 -21.87
C LEU A 1015 -5.65 29.79 -22.98
N SER A 1016 -6.69 29.39 -23.71
CA SER A 1016 -6.54 28.47 -24.85
C SER A 1016 -6.44 29.19 -26.21
N LYS A 1017 -6.92 30.43 -26.31
CA LYS A 1017 -6.95 31.19 -27.57
C LYS A 1017 -6.93 32.70 -27.39
N VAL A 1018 -6.36 33.39 -28.37
CA VAL A 1018 -6.41 34.84 -28.54
C VAL A 1018 -6.91 35.16 -29.94
N SER A 1019 -7.86 36.09 -30.10
CA SER A 1019 -8.35 36.51 -31.41
C SER A 1019 -8.19 38.00 -31.63
N ILE A 1020 -7.68 38.41 -32.79
CA ILE A 1020 -7.62 39.82 -33.20
C ILE A 1020 -8.86 40.09 -34.05
N ASN A 1021 -9.82 40.86 -33.58
CA ASN A 1021 -11.10 41.02 -34.28
C ASN A 1021 -11.00 42.01 -35.44
N PRO A 1022 -11.65 41.71 -36.59
CA PRO A 1022 -11.64 42.61 -37.76
C PRO A 1022 -12.59 43.81 -37.64
N GLY A 1023 -13.40 43.89 -36.58
CA GLY A 1023 -14.38 44.95 -36.38
C GLY A 1023 -14.59 45.28 -34.90
N PRO A 1024 -15.28 46.38 -34.58
CA PRO A 1024 -15.52 46.83 -33.20
C PRO A 1024 -16.33 45.80 -32.41
N ASN A 1025 -16.25 45.86 -31.08
CA ASN A 1025 -16.96 44.92 -30.21
C ASN A 1025 -18.49 45.07 -30.38
N PRO A 1026 -19.20 44.01 -30.79
CA PRO A 1026 -20.66 44.05 -30.95
C PRO A 1026 -21.41 44.42 -29.67
N GLN A 1027 -20.78 44.24 -28.50
CA GLN A 1027 -21.35 44.52 -27.19
C GLN A 1027 -21.05 45.93 -26.67
N ASP A 1028 -20.31 46.78 -27.40
CA ASP A 1028 -20.00 48.14 -26.95
C ASP A 1028 -21.28 48.95 -26.64
N ALA A 1029 -22.35 48.76 -27.40
CA ALA A 1029 -23.65 49.41 -27.12
C ALA A 1029 -24.29 48.99 -25.77
N VAL A 1030 -23.93 47.80 -25.27
CA VAL A 1030 -24.35 47.31 -23.95
C VAL A 1030 -23.50 47.96 -22.87
N TRP A 1031 -22.18 48.00 -23.06
CA TRP A 1031 -21.24 48.60 -22.11
C TRP A 1031 -21.38 50.13 -22.00
N GLN A 1032 -21.69 50.83 -23.09
CA GLN A 1032 -22.03 52.25 -23.09
C GLN A 1032 -23.19 52.58 -22.14
N LYS A 1033 -24.19 51.70 -22.07
CA LYS A 1033 -25.33 51.82 -21.13
C LYS A 1033 -24.93 51.46 -19.70
N ILE A 1034 -24.13 50.41 -19.51
CA ILE A 1034 -23.70 49.95 -18.18
C ILE A 1034 -22.77 50.95 -17.50
N TYR A 1035 -21.82 51.52 -18.24
CA TYR A 1035 -20.83 52.47 -17.72
C TYR A 1035 -21.28 53.94 -17.82
N ASN A 1036 -22.48 54.20 -18.34
CA ASN A 1036 -23.01 55.55 -18.59
C ASN A 1036 -22.03 56.44 -19.37
N LYS A 1037 -21.36 55.87 -20.37
CA LYS A 1037 -20.36 56.53 -21.22
C LYS A 1037 -20.75 56.32 -22.68
N PRO A 1038 -21.37 57.32 -23.35
CA PRO A 1038 -21.86 57.19 -24.74
C PRO A 1038 -20.76 56.84 -25.75
N ASP A 1039 -19.53 57.26 -25.48
CA ASP A 1039 -18.37 57.04 -26.35
C ASP A 1039 -17.53 55.81 -25.94
N PHE A 1040 -18.05 54.95 -25.04
CA PHE A 1040 -17.32 53.76 -24.60
C PHE A 1040 -17.08 52.78 -25.76
N TYR A 1041 -15.84 52.30 -25.87
CA TYR A 1041 -15.43 51.24 -26.80
C TYR A 1041 -14.46 50.31 -26.08
N SER A 1042 -14.60 49.01 -26.29
CA SER A 1042 -13.76 48.00 -25.64
C SER A 1042 -12.49 47.75 -26.46
N ALA A 1043 -11.33 47.91 -25.83
CA ALA A 1043 -10.03 47.63 -26.43
C ALA A 1043 -9.78 46.11 -26.60
N ALA A 1044 -10.23 45.34 -25.62
CA ALA A 1044 -10.27 43.89 -25.62
C ALA A 1044 -11.45 43.41 -24.75
N THR A 1045 -11.79 42.13 -24.83
CA THR A 1045 -12.64 41.45 -23.86
C THR A 1045 -12.17 40.02 -23.64
N ALA A 1046 -12.44 39.46 -22.48
CA ALA A 1046 -12.01 38.11 -22.15
C ALA A 1046 -12.99 37.32 -21.27
N SER A 1047 -13.02 36.01 -21.48
CA SER A 1047 -13.68 35.02 -20.61
C SER A 1047 -13.05 33.65 -20.86
N VAL A 1048 -13.24 32.68 -19.96
CA VAL A 1048 -12.71 31.32 -20.15
C VAL A 1048 -13.22 30.68 -21.45
N ALA A 1049 -14.48 30.94 -21.84
CA ALA A 1049 -15.06 30.40 -23.07
C ALA A 1049 -14.57 31.09 -24.36
N GLN A 1050 -14.34 32.41 -24.30
CA GLN A 1050 -13.93 33.21 -25.46
C GLN A 1050 -12.41 33.26 -25.65
N GLY A 1051 -11.63 33.02 -24.60
CA GLY A 1051 -10.24 33.46 -24.57
C GLY A 1051 -10.15 34.99 -24.54
N VAL A 1052 -9.02 35.55 -24.96
CA VAL A 1052 -8.83 37.01 -25.05
C VAL A 1052 -9.11 37.48 -26.47
N ALA A 1053 -9.94 38.50 -26.64
CA ALA A 1053 -10.27 39.03 -27.95
C ALA A 1053 -9.96 40.53 -28.03
N PHE A 1054 -9.00 40.89 -28.88
CA PHE A 1054 -8.64 42.30 -29.14
C PHE A 1054 -9.56 42.88 -30.21
N TYR A 1055 -9.99 44.13 -30.05
CA TYR A 1055 -10.79 44.86 -31.05
C TYR A 1055 -10.00 46.06 -31.59
N PRO A 1056 -10.39 46.64 -32.74
CA PRO A 1056 -9.72 47.81 -33.28
C PRO A 1056 -9.82 49.03 -32.35
N TRP A 1057 -8.67 49.58 -31.94
CA TRP A 1057 -8.58 50.77 -31.09
C TRP A 1057 -8.74 52.03 -31.95
N LYS A 1058 -9.70 52.89 -31.59
CA LYS A 1058 -9.98 54.14 -32.31
C LYS A 1058 -8.88 55.17 -32.08
N ASP A 1059 -8.65 56.02 -33.08
CA ASP A 1059 -7.72 57.16 -33.07
C ASP A 1059 -6.22 56.79 -33.02
N TRP A 1060 -5.90 55.50 -33.23
CA TRP A 1060 -4.54 54.99 -33.20
C TRP A 1060 -4.14 54.47 -34.59
N THR A 1061 -2.93 54.85 -35.03
CA THR A 1061 -2.31 54.33 -36.26
C THR A 1061 -1.28 53.23 -35.98
N SER A 1062 -0.78 53.15 -34.74
CA SER A 1062 0.06 52.08 -34.21
C SER A 1062 -0.05 52.04 -32.68
N ILE A 1063 0.08 50.86 -32.07
CA ILE A 1063 -0.09 50.65 -30.63
C ILE A 1063 1.28 50.39 -29.98
N PRO A 1064 1.77 51.20 -29.02
CA PRO A 1064 2.98 50.88 -28.28
C PRO A 1064 2.81 49.60 -27.46
N GLN A 1065 3.87 48.80 -27.41
CA GLN A 1065 3.84 47.46 -26.82
C GLN A 1065 3.34 47.44 -25.36
N GLN A 1066 3.72 48.42 -24.53
CA GLN A 1066 3.30 48.50 -23.13
C GLN A 1066 1.78 48.49 -22.94
N TYR A 1067 1.03 49.08 -23.88
CA TYR A 1067 -0.44 49.05 -23.83
C TYR A 1067 -0.98 47.66 -24.17
N ILE A 1068 -0.32 46.91 -25.04
CA ILE A 1068 -0.69 45.54 -25.40
C ILE A 1068 -0.37 44.60 -24.24
N ASP A 1069 0.79 44.78 -23.59
CA ASP A 1069 1.23 44.01 -22.42
C ASP A 1069 0.29 44.24 -21.24
N SER A 1070 0.01 45.50 -20.91
CA SER A 1070 -1.00 45.91 -19.92
C SER A 1070 -2.37 45.30 -20.21
N THR A 1071 -2.82 45.35 -21.47
CA THR A 1071 -4.10 44.75 -21.87
C THR A 1071 -4.11 43.25 -21.67
N MET A 1072 -3.07 42.55 -22.09
CA MET A 1072 -3.02 41.10 -21.96
C MET A 1072 -3.09 40.67 -20.49
N ILE A 1073 -2.38 41.34 -19.59
CA ILE A 1073 -2.38 41.03 -18.15
C ILE A 1073 -3.74 41.34 -17.51
N HIS A 1074 -4.35 42.48 -17.87
CA HIS A 1074 -5.69 42.82 -17.42
C HIS A 1074 -6.73 41.77 -17.86
N GLU A 1075 -6.78 41.47 -19.17
CA GLU A 1075 -7.77 40.57 -19.75
C GLU A 1075 -7.61 39.13 -19.26
N THR A 1076 -6.38 38.64 -19.10
CA THR A 1076 -6.11 37.33 -18.50
C THR A 1076 -6.42 37.32 -16.99
N GLY A 1077 -6.42 38.49 -16.33
CA GLY A 1077 -6.96 38.67 -14.98
C GLY A 1077 -8.47 38.37 -14.87
N HIS A 1078 -9.26 38.64 -15.91
CA HIS A 1078 -10.66 38.22 -15.94
C HIS A 1078 -10.81 36.69 -16.00
N LEU A 1079 -9.98 36.00 -16.79
CA LEU A 1079 -9.96 34.53 -16.84
C LEU A 1079 -9.58 33.93 -15.48
N TRP A 1080 -8.56 34.53 -14.84
CA TRP A 1080 -8.06 34.07 -13.55
C TRP A 1080 -9.11 34.24 -12.46
N SER A 1081 -9.77 35.40 -12.42
CA SER A 1081 -10.83 35.66 -11.45
C SER A 1081 -12.10 34.84 -11.67
N GLU A 1082 -12.51 34.60 -12.92
CA GLU A 1082 -13.61 33.69 -13.26
C GLU A 1082 -13.34 32.27 -12.72
N THR A 1083 -12.08 31.85 -12.71
CA THR A 1083 -11.64 30.56 -12.16
C THR A 1083 -11.59 30.57 -10.64
N LEU A 1084 -10.95 31.57 -10.03
CA LEU A 1084 -10.80 31.68 -8.57
C LEU A 1084 -12.14 31.88 -7.86
N TRP A 1085 -13.08 32.61 -8.45
CA TRP A 1085 -14.40 32.84 -7.83
C TRP A 1085 -15.32 31.62 -7.82
N LYS A 1086 -14.93 30.50 -8.44
CA LYS A 1086 -15.56 29.21 -8.19
C LYS A 1086 -15.37 28.77 -6.73
N ASP A 1087 -14.32 29.24 -6.07
CA ASP A 1087 -14.13 29.13 -4.63
C ASP A 1087 -14.72 30.37 -3.92
N PRO A 1088 -15.82 30.23 -3.16
CA PRO A 1088 -16.43 31.33 -2.42
C PRO A 1088 -15.50 31.95 -1.36
N ALA A 1089 -14.55 31.19 -0.82
CA ALA A 1089 -13.60 31.67 0.20
C ALA A 1089 -12.57 32.60 -0.42
N LEU A 1090 -12.01 32.24 -1.59
CA LEU A 1090 -11.08 33.10 -2.33
C LEU A 1090 -11.79 34.37 -2.82
N LYS A 1091 -13.01 34.24 -3.37
CA LYS A 1091 -13.84 35.40 -3.74
C LYS A 1091 -14.08 36.34 -2.56
N LYS A 1092 -14.44 35.79 -1.40
CA LYS A 1092 -14.67 36.58 -0.18
C LYS A 1092 -13.38 37.24 0.30
N GLY A 1093 -12.26 36.52 0.32
CA GLY A 1093 -10.95 37.05 0.70
C GLY A 1093 -10.55 38.26 -0.14
N TYR A 1094 -10.80 38.22 -1.46
CA TYR A 1094 -10.55 39.37 -2.33
C TYR A 1094 -11.50 40.55 -2.04
N LEU A 1095 -12.79 40.29 -1.82
CA LEU A 1095 -13.75 41.34 -1.47
C LEU A 1095 -13.40 42.02 -0.13
N ASP A 1096 -12.89 41.24 0.83
CA ASP A 1096 -12.39 41.76 2.11
C ASP A 1096 -11.11 42.61 1.90
N ALA A 1097 -10.23 42.21 0.97
CA ALA A 1097 -9.05 43.00 0.60
C ALA A 1097 -9.42 44.35 -0.04
N ILE A 1098 -10.39 44.37 -0.98
CA ILE A 1098 -10.94 45.60 -1.57
C ILE A 1098 -11.41 46.55 -0.46
N LYS A 1099 -12.21 46.02 0.47
CA LYS A 1099 -12.78 46.79 1.57
C LYS A 1099 -11.72 47.33 2.53
N LYS A 1100 -10.67 46.56 2.79
CA LYS A 1100 -9.58 46.91 3.72
C LYS A 1100 -8.67 48.00 3.17
N ASP A 1101 -8.36 47.97 1.88
CA ASP A 1101 -7.55 49.01 1.23
C ASP A 1101 -8.35 50.30 0.99
N GLY A 1102 -9.68 50.21 0.77
CA GLY A 1102 -10.58 51.36 0.74
C GLY A 1102 -10.41 52.32 -0.46
N GLN A 1103 -9.50 52.02 -1.37
CA GLN A 1103 -9.26 52.75 -2.62
C GLN A 1103 -9.18 51.80 -3.81
N VAL A 1104 -9.49 52.30 -5.00
CA VAL A 1104 -9.43 51.55 -6.27
C VAL A 1104 -8.05 51.71 -6.94
N PRO A 1105 -7.54 50.68 -7.64
CA PRO A 1105 -6.25 50.73 -8.33
C PRO A 1105 -6.26 51.64 -9.57
N SER A 1106 -7.42 51.87 -10.17
CA SER A 1106 -7.61 52.81 -11.29
C SER A 1106 -9.06 53.30 -11.33
N ALA A 1107 -9.34 54.34 -12.12
CA ALA A 1107 -10.69 54.83 -12.32
C ALA A 1107 -11.62 53.79 -12.99
N TYR A 1108 -11.07 52.80 -13.69
CA TYR A 1108 -11.81 51.74 -14.36
C TYR A 1108 -12.25 50.61 -13.41
N ALA A 1109 -11.40 50.29 -12.43
CA ALA A 1109 -11.63 49.28 -11.41
C ALA A 1109 -12.87 49.52 -10.53
N GLY A 1110 -13.28 50.78 -10.34
CA GLY A 1110 -14.41 51.14 -9.47
C GLY A 1110 -15.80 50.71 -9.99
N SER A 1111 -15.87 50.08 -11.16
CA SER A 1111 -17.13 49.73 -11.81
C SER A 1111 -17.75 48.41 -11.32
N ASN A 1112 -16.94 47.37 -11.08
CA ASN A 1112 -17.36 46.12 -10.46
C ASN A 1112 -16.15 45.34 -9.89
N PRO A 1113 -16.35 44.37 -8.97
CA PRO A 1113 -15.23 43.63 -8.35
C PRO A 1113 -14.35 42.83 -9.32
N ASN A 1114 -14.86 42.50 -10.52
CA ASN A 1114 -14.12 41.75 -11.52
C ASN A 1114 -13.11 42.62 -12.25
N GLU A 1115 -13.51 43.85 -12.54
CA GLU A 1115 -12.65 44.92 -13.08
C GLU A 1115 -11.61 45.34 -12.04
N ASP A 1116 -12.01 45.45 -10.77
CA ASP A 1116 -11.06 45.70 -9.68
C ASP A 1116 -10.00 44.59 -9.57
N PHE A 1117 -10.40 43.32 -9.70
CA PHE A 1117 -9.46 42.21 -9.69
C PHE A 1117 -8.47 42.26 -10.86
N ALA A 1118 -8.95 42.45 -12.09
CA ALA A 1118 -8.12 42.50 -13.28
C ALA A 1118 -7.09 43.66 -13.24
N GLU A 1119 -7.54 44.85 -12.87
CA GLU A 1119 -6.66 46.02 -12.69
C GLU A 1119 -5.68 45.84 -11.53
N SER A 1120 -6.12 45.25 -10.41
CA SER A 1120 -5.25 44.99 -9.27
C SER A 1120 -4.20 43.92 -9.57
N ALA A 1121 -4.53 42.93 -10.40
CA ALA A 1121 -3.57 41.94 -10.86
C ALA A 1121 -2.54 42.56 -11.82
N ASN A 1122 -2.96 43.42 -12.76
CA ASN A 1122 -2.04 44.18 -13.62
C ASN A 1122 -1.11 45.08 -12.78
N MET A 1123 -1.67 45.77 -11.79
CA MET A 1123 -0.92 46.58 -10.82
C MET A 1123 0.12 45.73 -10.05
N TYR A 1124 -0.29 44.58 -9.52
CA TYR A 1124 0.58 43.68 -8.76
C TYR A 1124 1.72 43.13 -9.64
N TRP A 1125 1.40 42.64 -10.83
CA TRP A 1125 2.39 41.96 -11.66
C TRP A 1125 3.35 42.87 -12.41
N SER A 1126 2.95 44.12 -12.67
CA SER A 1126 3.82 45.14 -13.23
C SER A 1126 4.74 45.80 -12.18
N SER A 1127 4.39 45.74 -10.90
CA SER A 1127 5.24 46.28 -9.84
C SER A 1127 6.12 45.21 -9.18
N LYS A 1128 5.68 43.94 -9.10
CA LYS A 1128 6.39 42.85 -8.42
C LYS A 1128 7.79 42.63 -9.01
N GLY A 1129 8.83 42.71 -8.17
CA GLY A 1129 10.22 42.60 -8.57
C GLY A 1129 10.80 43.84 -9.25
N THR A 1130 10.02 44.90 -9.41
CA THR A 1130 10.50 46.21 -9.89
C THR A 1130 10.66 47.15 -8.68
N PRO A 1131 11.38 48.28 -8.80
CA PRO A 1131 11.53 49.16 -7.66
C PRO A 1131 10.22 49.93 -7.30
N CYS A 1132 9.12 49.70 -8.03
CA CYS A 1132 7.76 50.16 -7.70
C CYS A 1132 6.95 49.20 -6.81
N GLU A 1133 7.43 47.99 -6.51
CA GLU A 1133 6.71 47.03 -5.66
C GLU A 1133 6.38 47.61 -4.27
N GLN A 1134 7.34 48.31 -3.67
CA GLN A 1134 7.18 48.89 -2.33
C GLN A 1134 6.08 49.96 -2.30
N GLU A 1135 5.98 50.78 -3.34
CA GLU A 1135 4.93 51.81 -3.44
C GLU A 1135 3.56 51.16 -3.65
N GLY A 1136 3.49 50.08 -4.44
CA GLY A 1136 2.29 49.27 -4.61
C GLY A 1136 1.79 48.64 -3.30
N ARG A 1137 2.70 48.00 -2.54
CA ARG A 1137 2.40 47.40 -1.23
C ARG A 1137 1.99 48.44 -0.19
N LYS A 1138 2.53 49.65 -0.27
CA LYS A 1138 2.15 50.77 0.60
C LYS A 1138 0.74 51.28 0.31
N ARG A 1139 0.34 51.36 -0.96
CA ARG A 1139 -0.97 51.87 -1.38
C ARG A 1139 -2.09 50.82 -1.29
N TYR A 1140 -1.78 49.55 -1.55
CA TYR A 1140 -2.78 48.47 -1.61
C TYR A 1140 -2.33 47.23 -0.81
N PRO A 1141 -2.01 47.37 0.49
CA PRO A 1141 -1.39 46.31 1.27
C PRO A 1141 -2.22 45.03 1.32
N ALA A 1142 -3.55 45.12 1.44
CA ALA A 1142 -4.41 43.94 1.54
C ALA A 1142 -4.54 43.19 0.21
N ARG A 1143 -4.58 43.92 -0.92
CA ARG A 1143 -4.58 43.28 -2.24
C ARG A 1143 -3.24 42.62 -2.57
N TYR A 1144 -2.10 43.23 -2.22
CA TYR A 1144 -0.78 42.60 -2.41
C TYR A 1144 -0.62 41.36 -1.54
N GLU A 1145 -1.06 41.41 -0.27
CA GLU A 1145 -1.07 40.24 0.62
C GLU A 1145 -1.94 39.11 0.05
N TYR A 1146 -3.11 39.43 -0.50
CA TYR A 1146 -3.97 38.44 -1.16
C TYR A 1146 -3.28 37.83 -2.39
N PHE A 1147 -2.67 38.65 -3.26
CA PHE A 1147 -1.99 38.14 -4.45
C PHE A 1147 -0.73 37.32 -4.13
N ASP A 1148 0.02 37.64 -3.08
CA ASP A 1148 1.15 36.81 -2.63
C ASP A 1148 0.69 35.40 -2.25
N GLN A 1149 -0.48 35.27 -1.61
CA GLN A 1149 -1.02 33.97 -1.19
C GLN A 1149 -1.49 33.09 -2.35
N ILE A 1150 -1.90 33.69 -3.47
CA ILE A 1150 -2.44 32.96 -4.62
C ILE A 1150 -1.49 32.92 -5.83
N ALA A 1151 -0.34 33.59 -5.74
CA ALA A 1151 0.68 33.63 -6.79
C ALA A 1151 1.75 32.53 -6.65
N ASP A 1152 1.92 31.94 -5.47
CA ASP A 1152 2.74 30.74 -5.24
C ASP A 1152 1.92 29.46 -5.48
#